data_AF-A0A7Y6ZLG5-F1
#
_entry.id   AF-A0A7Y6ZLG5-F1
#
_cell.length_a   1.000
_cell.length_b   1.000
_cell.length_c   1.000
_cell.angle_alpha   90.00
_cell.angle_beta   90.00
_cell.angle_gamma   90.00
#
_symmetry.space_group_name_H-M   'P 1'
#
loop_
_entity.id
_entity.type
_entity.pdbx_description
1 polymer ?
#
loop_
_entity_poly.entity_id
_entity_poly.type
_entity_poly.pdbx_seq_one_letter_code
_entity_poly.pdbx_strand_id
1 'polypeptide(L)'
;MNQKKELLLNQAYQEFIDIGLNIKPIMDELDHLIDLNIMGFGTTEDERIFSRKDFIDLIKRQEEQAIGLKIQHHIEPVHRRVLEGENSAIYVDDLILRITAGSDQVEMKMRFSMVLEYQESRWIVVHWHGSKPEEVKSEEDTWGVENWKQKAEELEKLVAEKTSDLVKKNRDLEIEAALERVRSRSMAMYHSQELEEVVGVTFNQLQSLNLPVDGCQLITFEDQSRDFHFWSATPDMTYPVQINIPYFDNPVFIRFWEAKDGGASFTSFNLTREETLDFYNHVYHHTDLGRTVTKERWKKIQSIEHGFRTSWGIQKNTGLFIFNFDDHIFTPEENSIIDRFAKVFEQAYTRFLDLKKAEAQAREAQIEAALERVRARAMAMHDSSEMLEVADVLFQQIRSLGGELWACGVVICNGDQKDDEVWFANEKGVLPPIAMPHTEEPTHQRMYDGWKNKLDLFTHSAEGEELRKHYEYMLSVDSAKPLFEKIQASGMSFPNWQKWHAAYFSRGYLLIITLEPYEDVSIFTRFAKVFDQAYTRFLDLQKSEAQARESEIQLALERVRARTMAMQHSDELTEASKVLDQQVRALGIDTWGCAFHIYADDPEGDYEWFSSKAGTLPFYKTPRENFFLKFYEKGKAGETFHVEEFLGEACKAHYEYIMTIPVMGDALREVVASGGSLPESQYDHIAFFKHGFLLFITYQPVPEAHDIFLRFAKVFEQTYTRFLDLKKAEAQAREAQIEVALERIRSRAMAMHDPEELTEVLALMFDQLSQLGVDALWTHLTLIDLEKNIFTYRMTSRDGKPVHAEQVVQLDAMDSWSHTVETFKSQNPETVTQIHFLPEVLPRVWELFDGIFSSLPKESKMSPEDFPNGIHTTEANCKFGYLGINQRRKATDEEKKILGRFGSEFGRLYQRYLDIEKAQKQAREA
;
A
#
# COMPACT_ATOMS: atom_id res chain seq x y z
N MET A 1 -91.23 73.01 43.44
CA MET A 1 -92.31 72.33 44.15
C MET A 1 -92.22 72.67 45.63
N ASN A 2 -93.33 72.86 46.34
CA ASN A 2 -93.27 73.11 47.79
C ASN A 2 -92.93 71.82 48.55
N GLN A 3 -92.29 71.95 49.73
CA GLN A 3 -91.81 70.81 50.52
C GLN A 3 -92.92 69.81 50.88
N LYS A 4 -94.15 70.28 51.10
CA LYS A 4 -95.30 69.41 51.42
C LYS A 4 -95.67 68.50 50.24
N LYS A 5 -95.68 69.05 49.02
CA LYS A 5 -96.03 68.33 47.80
C LYS A 5 -94.92 67.34 47.38
N GLU A 6 -93.66 67.69 47.64
CA GLU A 6 -92.52 66.78 47.44
C GLU A 6 -92.53 65.60 48.42
N LEU A 7 -92.87 65.85 49.69
CA LEU A 7 -93.02 64.80 50.69
C LEU A 7 -94.12 63.81 50.28
N LEU A 8 -95.27 64.31 49.84
CA LEU A 8 -96.37 63.47 49.36
C LEU A 8 -95.98 62.65 48.11
N LEU A 9 -95.15 63.20 47.21
CA LEU A 9 -94.65 62.48 46.03
C LEU A 9 -93.79 61.28 46.45
N ASN A 10 -92.83 61.52 47.34
CA ASN A 10 -91.93 60.47 47.82
C ASN A 10 -92.68 59.41 48.65
N GLN A 11 -93.72 59.81 49.40
CA GLN A 11 -94.58 58.87 50.13
C GLN A 11 -95.37 57.98 49.18
N ALA A 12 -96.00 58.54 48.14
CA ALA A 12 -96.73 57.76 47.15
C ALA A 12 -95.79 56.81 46.39
N TYR A 13 -94.60 57.27 46.00
CA TYR A 13 -93.59 56.40 45.37
C TYR A 13 -93.19 55.23 46.28
N GLN A 14 -92.82 55.51 47.54
CA GLN A 14 -92.40 54.47 48.48
C GLN A 14 -93.54 53.49 48.77
N GLU A 15 -94.76 53.99 48.97
CA GLU A 15 -95.92 53.14 49.23
C GLU A 15 -96.23 52.21 48.04
N PHE A 16 -96.09 52.70 46.81
CA PHE A 16 -96.25 51.88 45.61
C PHE A 16 -95.19 50.77 45.52
N ILE A 17 -93.92 51.08 45.80
CA ILE A 17 -92.84 50.09 45.81
C ILE A 17 -93.05 49.06 46.93
N ASP A 18 -93.42 49.49 48.13
CA ASP A 18 -93.64 48.60 49.28
C ASP A 18 -94.81 47.63 49.02
N ILE A 19 -95.88 48.10 48.37
CA ILE A 19 -97.00 47.25 47.96
C ILE A 19 -96.58 46.33 46.81
N GLY A 20 -95.87 46.87 45.81
CA GLY A 20 -95.36 46.14 44.65
C GLY A 20 -94.40 45.00 44.99
N LEU A 21 -93.71 45.10 46.12
CA LEU A 21 -92.79 44.08 46.62
C LEU A 21 -93.39 43.21 47.72
N ASN A 22 -94.70 43.33 47.96
CA ASN A 22 -95.42 42.63 49.01
C ASN A 22 -94.82 42.83 50.43
N ILE A 23 -94.21 43.99 50.66
CA ILE A 23 -93.69 44.41 51.98
C ILE A 23 -94.82 45.01 52.81
N LYS A 24 -95.77 45.68 52.14
CA LYS A 24 -96.99 46.24 52.71
C LYS A 24 -98.21 45.58 52.05
N PRO A 25 -99.14 44.99 52.81
CA PRO A 25 -100.32 44.36 52.24
C PRO A 25 -101.30 45.41 51.68
N ILE A 26 -102.11 45.00 50.70
CA ILE A 26 -103.21 45.81 50.17
C ILE A 26 -104.35 45.83 51.21
N MET A 27 -104.61 47.00 51.81
CA MET A 27 -105.65 47.17 52.84
C MET A 27 -106.97 47.76 52.29
N ASP A 28 -106.91 48.52 51.18
CA ASP A 28 -108.03 49.27 50.58
C ASP A 28 -108.00 49.15 49.03
N GLU A 29 -108.98 49.73 48.33
CA GLU A 29 -109.11 49.69 46.85
C GLU A 29 -107.98 50.43 46.07
N LEU A 30 -106.97 50.98 46.76
CA LEU A 30 -105.80 51.73 46.22
C LEU A 30 -106.14 53.01 45.42
N ASP A 31 -107.37 53.48 45.51
CA ASP A 31 -107.87 54.73 44.90
C ASP A 31 -107.03 55.96 45.25
N HIS A 32 -106.34 55.94 46.38
CA HIS A 32 -105.46 57.03 46.82
C HIS A 32 -104.09 57.05 46.15
N LEU A 33 -103.68 55.93 45.54
CA LEU A 33 -102.30 55.70 45.13
C LEU A 33 -102.14 55.46 43.63
N ILE A 34 -103.12 54.85 42.95
CA ILE A 34 -103.01 54.45 41.54
C ILE A 34 -104.20 54.90 40.70
N ASP A 35 -103.93 55.31 39.46
CA ASP A 35 -104.96 55.70 38.49
C ASP A 35 -105.89 54.52 38.14
N LEU A 36 -107.14 54.83 37.78
CA LEU A 36 -108.11 53.80 37.36
C LEU A 36 -107.61 53.02 36.12
N ASN A 37 -106.96 53.72 35.21
CA ASN A 37 -106.40 53.21 33.95
C ASN A 37 -104.87 53.09 34.02
N ILE A 38 -104.32 52.80 35.21
CA ILE A 38 -102.88 52.58 35.37
C ILE A 38 -102.37 51.56 34.35
N MET A 39 -101.29 51.93 33.67
CA MET A 39 -100.61 51.02 32.74
C MET A 39 -99.29 50.59 33.36
N GLY A 40 -98.96 49.31 33.32
CA GLY A 40 -97.67 48.85 33.81
C GLY A 40 -97.13 47.61 33.13
N PHE A 41 -95.81 47.53 33.05
CA PHE A 41 -95.11 46.36 32.53
C PHE A 41 -94.15 45.83 33.59
N GLY A 42 -94.37 44.59 34.00
CA GLY A 42 -93.54 43.95 35.01
C GLY A 42 -92.25 43.33 34.45
N THR A 43 -91.62 42.46 35.24
CA THR A 43 -90.29 41.91 34.91
C THR A 43 -90.35 40.61 34.11
N THR A 44 -91.54 40.11 33.80
CA THR A 44 -91.78 38.92 32.97
C THR A 44 -92.58 39.26 31.71
N GLU A 45 -92.49 38.44 30.65
CA GLU A 45 -93.11 38.75 29.34
C GLU A 45 -94.65 38.88 29.38
N ASP A 46 -95.27 38.24 30.36
CA ASP A 46 -96.71 38.10 30.59
C ASP A 46 -97.29 39.18 31.53
N GLU A 47 -96.46 39.96 32.23
CA GLU A 47 -96.89 41.00 33.17
C GLU A 47 -97.27 42.31 32.46
N ARG A 48 -98.47 42.35 31.86
CA ARG A 48 -99.07 43.55 31.25
C ARG A 48 -100.29 44.01 32.02
N ILE A 49 -100.20 45.17 32.65
CA ILE A 49 -101.23 45.76 33.52
C ILE A 49 -101.87 46.93 32.78
N PHE A 50 -103.20 46.92 32.65
CA PHE A 50 -103.94 48.00 31.99
C PHE A 50 -105.10 48.55 32.83
N SER A 51 -105.31 48.01 34.04
CA SER A 51 -106.31 48.45 34.98
C SER A 51 -105.85 48.27 36.42
N ARG A 52 -106.50 49.01 37.33
CA ARG A 52 -106.29 48.84 38.78
C ARG A 52 -106.50 47.39 39.24
N LYS A 53 -107.50 46.70 38.68
CA LYS A 53 -107.80 45.31 39.01
C LYS A 53 -106.64 44.38 38.64
N ASP A 54 -106.07 44.55 37.44
CA ASP A 54 -104.96 43.72 36.98
C ASP A 54 -103.74 43.87 37.91
N PHE A 55 -103.49 45.10 38.38
CA PHE A 55 -102.41 45.36 39.34
C PHE A 55 -102.66 44.62 40.68
N ILE A 56 -103.87 44.70 41.22
CA ILE A 56 -104.23 44.00 42.47
C ILE A 56 -104.09 42.48 42.30
N ASP A 57 -104.52 41.93 41.16
CA ASP A 57 -104.42 40.49 40.88
C ASP A 57 -102.94 40.04 40.75
N LEU A 58 -102.06 40.89 40.22
CA LEU A 58 -100.61 40.65 40.21
C LEU A 58 -100.04 40.58 41.63
N ILE A 59 -100.34 41.57 42.49
CA ILE A 59 -99.82 41.60 43.86
C ILE A 59 -100.28 40.38 44.66
N LYS A 60 -101.55 39.95 44.50
CA LYS A 60 -102.06 38.74 45.16
C LYS A 60 -101.30 37.47 44.76
N ARG A 61 -100.97 37.31 43.47
CA ARG A 61 -100.16 36.17 43.01
C ARG A 61 -98.75 36.22 43.61
N GLN A 62 -98.14 37.41 43.64
CA GLN A 62 -96.83 37.60 44.26
C GLN A 62 -96.88 37.32 45.76
N GLU A 63 -97.98 37.64 46.44
CA GLU A 63 -98.17 37.35 47.87
C GLU A 63 -98.24 35.86 48.18
N GLU A 64 -98.98 35.09 47.39
CA GLU A 64 -99.03 33.62 47.50
C GLU A 64 -97.65 32.99 47.29
N GLN A 65 -96.88 33.48 46.31
CA GLN A 65 -95.53 32.99 46.01
C GLN A 65 -94.46 33.48 46.99
N ALA A 66 -94.72 34.55 47.76
CA ALA A 66 -93.79 35.09 48.75
C ALA A 66 -93.85 34.38 50.11
N ILE A 67 -94.75 33.40 50.31
CA ILE A 67 -94.88 32.66 51.57
C ILE A 67 -93.55 31.98 51.93
N GLY A 68 -92.98 32.36 53.08
CA GLY A 68 -91.71 31.81 53.56
C GLY A 68 -90.45 32.53 53.06
N LEU A 69 -90.60 33.54 52.19
CA LEU A 69 -89.50 34.39 51.73
C LEU A 69 -89.39 35.64 52.62
N LYS A 70 -88.17 36.01 52.98
CA LYS A 70 -87.88 37.31 53.59
C LYS A 70 -87.27 38.22 52.53
N ILE A 71 -88.00 39.27 52.15
CA ILE A 71 -87.58 40.22 51.12
C ILE A 71 -87.12 41.52 51.79
N GLN A 72 -85.90 41.94 51.49
CA GLN A 72 -85.37 43.24 51.84
C GLN A 72 -85.02 43.97 50.55
N HIS A 73 -85.25 45.29 50.51
CA HIS A 73 -84.93 46.08 49.33
C HIS A 73 -84.07 47.29 49.68
N HIS A 74 -83.26 47.69 48.71
CA HIS A 74 -82.54 48.96 48.71
C HIS A 74 -82.82 49.67 47.39
N ILE A 75 -83.28 50.92 47.47
CA ILE A 75 -83.56 51.76 46.31
C ILE A 75 -82.36 52.68 46.08
N GLU A 76 -81.77 52.60 44.89
CA GLU A 76 -80.73 53.51 44.42
C GLU A 76 -81.32 54.45 43.36
N PRO A 77 -81.50 55.75 43.66
CA PRO A 77 -82.07 56.66 42.69
C PRO A 77 -81.19 56.83 41.45
N VAL A 78 -81.75 56.65 40.25
CA VAL A 78 -81.00 56.78 38.98
C VAL A 78 -81.34 58.10 38.29
N HIS A 79 -82.63 58.36 38.08
CA HIS A 79 -83.11 59.59 37.47
C HIS A 79 -84.49 59.95 38.01
N ARG A 80 -84.58 61.06 38.74
CA ARG A 80 -85.85 61.61 39.22
C ARG A 80 -86.03 63.02 38.69
N ARG A 81 -87.17 63.28 38.05
CA ARG A 81 -87.48 64.57 37.43
C ARG A 81 -88.92 64.96 37.66
N VAL A 82 -89.14 66.16 38.17
CA VAL A 82 -90.46 66.80 38.22
C VAL A 82 -90.63 67.67 36.97
N LEU A 83 -91.76 67.54 36.28
CA LEU A 83 -92.04 68.23 35.03
C LEU A 83 -92.53 69.67 35.26
N GLU A 84 -92.48 70.47 34.20
CA GLU A 84 -92.90 71.87 34.19
C GLU A 84 -94.40 71.98 34.56
N GLY A 85 -94.74 72.85 35.51
CA GLY A 85 -96.07 72.91 36.14
C GLY A 85 -96.21 72.10 37.44
N GLU A 86 -95.18 71.34 37.83
CA GLU A 86 -95.05 70.64 39.12
C GLU A 86 -96.16 69.63 39.45
N ASN A 87 -96.95 69.22 38.46
CA ASN A 87 -98.05 68.26 38.61
C ASN A 87 -97.75 66.87 38.07
N SER A 88 -96.55 66.64 37.53
CA SER A 88 -96.13 65.33 37.04
C SER A 88 -94.68 65.06 37.40
N ALA A 89 -94.34 63.81 37.70
CA ALA A 89 -92.99 63.39 38.05
C ALA A 89 -92.64 62.05 37.39
N ILE A 90 -91.36 61.88 37.04
CA ILE A 90 -90.81 60.66 36.47
C ILE A 90 -89.69 60.19 37.40
N TYR A 91 -89.84 59.01 37.98
CA TYR A 91 -88.85 58.39 38.86
C TYR A 91 -88.32 57.13 38.19
N VAL A 92 -87.02 57.04 37.99
CA VAL A 92 -86.31 55.86 37.49
C VAL A 92 -85.27 55.50 38.52
N ASP A 93 -85.39 54.33 39.13
CA ASP A 93 -84.49 53.89 40.20
C ASP A 93 -84.10 52.42 40.00
N ASP A 94 -82.92 52.07 40.49
CA ASP A 94 -82.48 50.69 40.62
C ASP A 94 -82.93 50.14 41.97
N LEU A 95 -83.50 48.94 41.95
CA LEU A 95 -84.04 48.25 43.10
C LEU A 95 -83.26 46.96 43.31
N ILE A 96 -82.48 46.92 44.40
CA ILE A 96 -81.69 45.75 44.78
C ILE A 96 -82.48 44.99 45.84
N LEU A 97 -82.94 43.79 45.48
CA LEU A 97 -83.64 42.88 46.37
C LEU A 97 -82.69 41.85 46.95
N ARG A 98 -82.86 41.59 48.24
CA ARG A 98 -82.27 40.45 48.93
C ARG A 98 -83.39 39.55 49.42
N ILE A 99 -83.42 38.35 48.86
CA ILE A 99 -84.46 37.35 49.12
C ILE A 99 -83.81 36.23 49.89
N THR A 100 -84.33 35.94 51.08
CA THR A 100 -83.87 34.84 51.92
C THR A 100 -84.93 33.76 51.99
N ALA A 101 -84.57 32.54 51.61
CA ALA A 101 -85.40 31.34 51.67
C ALA A 101 -84.66 30.28 52.52
N GLY A 102 -85.03 30.17 53.81
CA GLY A 102 -84.29 29.29 54.73
C GLY A 102 -82.87 29.78 55.01
N SER A 103 -81.85 28.98 54.68
CA SER A 103 -80.42 29.33 54.79
C SER A 103 -79.87 30.04 53.56
N ASP A 104 -80.61 30.02 52.45
CA ASP A 104 -80.13 30.49 51.16
C ASP A 104 -80.51 31.95 50.97
N GLN A 105 -79.55 32.75 50.51
CA GLN A 105 -79.73 34.17 50.24
C GLN A 105 -79.39 34.47 48.79
N VAL A 106 -80.34 35.07 48.07
CA VAL A 106 -80.17 35.50 46.68
C VAL A 106 -80.28 37.02 46.62
N GLU A 107 -79.39 37.66 45.85
CA GLU A 107 -79.46 39.08 45.54
C GLU A 107 -79.92 39.25 44.08
N MET A 108 -80.97 40.03 43.87
CA MET A 108 -81.58 40.32 42.57
C MET A 108 -81.56 41.83 42.33
N LYS A 109 -81.21 42.26 41.11
CA LYS A 109 -81.20 43.67 40.72
C LYS A 109 -82.26 43.92 39.64
N MET A 110 -83.10 44.92 39.87
CA MET A 110 -84.16 45.34 38.94
C MET A 110 -84.09 46.84 38.70
N ARG A 111 -84.62 47.31 37.57
CA ARG A 111 -84.77 48.74 37.28
C ARG A 111 -86.24 49.10 37.12
N PHE A 112 -86.69 50.10 37.86
CA PHE A 112 -88.07 50.60 37.83
C PHE A 112 -88.12 51.99 37.23
N SER A 113 -89.07 52.23 36.33
CA SER A 113 -89.42 53.55 35.80
C SER A 113 -90.89 53.82 36.12
N MET A 114 -91.21 54.95 36.71
CA MET A 114 -92.56 55.31 37.17
C MET A 114 -92.92 56.73 36.75
N VAL A 115 -94.19 56.92 36.38
CA VAL A 115 -94.78 58.23 36.11
C VAL A 115 -95.88 58.48 37.14
N LEU A 116 -95.79 59.60 37.82
CA LEU A 116 -96.72 60.04 38.85
C LEU A 116 -97.36 61.36 38.45
N GLU A 117 -98.64 61.53 38.77
CA GLU A 117 -99.40 62.77 38.54
C GLU A 117 -100.06 63.27 39.82
N TYR A 118 -100.12 64.59 39.96
CA TYR A 118 -100.75 65.25 41.10
C TYR A 118 -102.18 65.65 40.75
N GLN A 119 -103.15 64.94 41.30
CA GLN A 119 -104.57 65.13 41.05
C GLN A 119 -105.31 65.23 42.40
N GLU A 120 -106.29 66.10 42.53
CA GLU A 120 -107.14 66.20 43.73
C GLU A 120 -106.38 66.28 45.08
N SER A 121 -105.26 67.03 45.10
CA SER A 121 -104.37 67.18 46.27
C SER A 121 -103.55 65.94 46.69
N ARG A 122 -103.47 64.90 45.85
CA ARG A 122 -102.69 63.67 46.07
C ARG A 122 -101.82 63.33 44.84
N TRP A 123 -100.74 62.57 45.07
CA TRP A 123 -99.96 61.98 43.98
C TRP A 123 -100.46 60.57 43.71
N ILE A 124 -100.73 60.28 42.44
CA ILE A 124 -101.13 58.96 41.98
C ILE A 124 -100.14 58.45 40.93
N VAL A 125 -99.92 57.14 40.91
CA VAL A 125 -99.11 56.48 39.88
C VAL A 125 -100.00 56.21 38.67
N VAL A 126 -99.58 56.73 37.51
CA VAL A 126 -100.30 56.54 36.23
C VAL A 126 -99.62 55.49 35.35
N HIS A 127 -98.30 55.34 35.48
CA HIS A 127 -97.54 54.34 34.75
C HIS A 127 -96.35 53.80 35.54
N TRP A 128 -96.01 52.53 35.34
CA TRP A 128 -94.77 51.94 35.84
C TRP A 128 -94.20 50.87 34.90
N HIS A 129 -92.88 50.69 34.92
CA HIS A 129 -92.21 49.63 34.20
C HIS A 129 -91.06 49.08 35.05
N GLY A 130 -91.12 47.80 35.41
CA GLY A 130 -90.03 47.05 36.03
C GLY A 130 -89.28 46.24 34.97
N SER A 131 -87.97 46.07 35.10
CA SER A 131 -87.18 45.18 34.24
C SER A 131 -86.09 44.46 35.03
N LYS A 132 -85.80 43.22 34.65
CA LYS A 132 -84.69 42.42 35.19
C LYS A 132 -83.80 41.92 34.04
N PRO A 133 -82.49 41.69 34.27
CA PRO A 133 -81.56 41.25 33.23
C PRO A 133 -81.65 39.76 32.85
N GLU A 134 -82.54 38.96 33.45
CA GLU A 134 -82.66 37.50 33.22
C GLU A 134 -84.08 37.06 32.80
N GLU A 135 -84.19 36.03 31.96
CA GLU A 135 -85.47 35.44 31.55
C GLU A 135 -86.01 34.50 32.65
N VAL A 136 -87.02 34.96 33.43
CA VAL A 136 -87.73 34.09 34.39
C VAL A 136 -89.25 34.28 34.22
N LYS A 137 -90.00 33.18 34.27
CA LYS A 137 -91.47 33.14 34.08
C LYS A 137 -92.21 33.33 35.42
N SER A 138 -93.22 34.20 35.45
CA SER A 138 -93.93 34.57 36.69
C SER A 138 -94.77 33.43 37.27
N GLU A 139 -95.36 32.59 36.40
CA GLU A 139 -96.26 31.51 36.82
C GLU A 139 -95.53 30.39 37.58
N GLU A 140 -94.21 30.26 37.42
CA GLU A 140 -93.41 29.15 37.95
C GLU A 140 -92.43 29.58 39.05
N ASP A 141 -91.67 30.67 38.85
CA ASP A 141 -90.62 31.13 39.79
C ASP A 141 -90.35 32.63 39.62
N THR A 142 -91.25 33.48 40.11
CA THR A 142 -91.12 34.96 40.00
C THR A 142 -89.77 35.47 40.54
N TRP A 143 -89.18 34.77 41.52
CA TRP A 143 -87.96 35.19 42.22
C TRP A 143 -86.66 34.52 41.72
N GLY A 144 -86.72 33.53 40.82
CA GLY A 144 -85.56 32.87 40.20
C GLY A 144 -84.73 31.95 41.11
N VAL A 145 -85.27 31.52 42.25
CA VAL A 145 -84.54 30.78 43.29
C VAL A 145 -84.37 29.31 42.93
N GLU A 146 -85.37 28.69 42.30
CA GLU A 146 -85.38 27.24 42.03
C GLU A 146 -84.47 26.89 40.86
N ASN A 147 -84.46 27.72 39.81
CA ASN A 147 -83.57 27.58 38.66
C ASN A 147 -82.09 27.69 39.06
N TRP A 148 -81.77 28.51 40.07
CA TRP A 148 -80.41 28.65 40.59
C TRP A 148 -79.92 27.39 41.31
N LYS A 149 -80.77 26.78 42.16
CA LYS A 149 -80.42 25.56 42.91
C LYS A 149 -80.08 24.39 42.00
N GLN A 150 -80.89 24.16 40.96
CA GLN A 150 -80.64 23.07 40.00
C GLN A 150 -79.30 23.22 39.26
N LYS A 151 -78.95 24.44 38.82
CA LYS A 151 -77.67 24.69 38.14
C LYS A 151 -76.46 24.49 39.05
N ALA A 152 -76.58 24.81 40.35
CA ALA A 152 -75.49 24.64 41.31
C ALA A 152 -75.15 23.15 41.51
N GLU A 153 -76.15 22.28 41.69
CA GLU A 153 -75.95 20.84 41.86
C GLU A 153 -75.33 20.16 40.61
N GLU A 154 -75.78 20.53 39.41
CA GLU A 154 -75.21 19.99 38.16
C GLU A 154 -73.72 20.36 37.98
N LEU A 155 -73.35 21.58 38.34
CA LEU A 155 -71.97 22.07 38.26
C LEU A 155 -71.04 21.35 39.24
N GLU A 156 -71.46 21.12 40.48
CA GLU A 156 -70.64 20.41 41.48
C GLU A 156 -70.32 18.98 41.05
N LYS A 157 -71.31 18.27 40.50
CA LYS A 157 -71.11 16.89 40.01
C LYS A 157 -70.11 16.85 38.85
N LEU A 158 -70.22 17.77 37.90
CA LEU A 158 -69.32 17.84 36.74
C LEU A 158 -67.87 18.19 37.16
N VAL A 159 -67.70 19.12 38.10
CA VAL A 159 -66.37 19.49 38.63
C VAL A 159 -65.72 18.30 39.35
N ALA A 160 -66.48 17.55 40.15
CA ALA A 160 -65.96 16.37 40.83
C ALA A 160 -65.50 15.27 39.85
N GLU A 161 -66.30 14.97 38.82
CA GLU A 161 -65.95 14.00 37.76
C GLU A 161 -64.70 14.44 36.98
N LYS A 162 -64.64 15.71 36.54
CA LYS A 162 -63.48 16.24 35.80
C LYS A 162 -62.22 16.31 36.64
N THR A 163 -62.33 16.63 37.92
CA THR A 163 -61.19 16.68 38.84
C THR A 163 -60.60 15.29 39.05
N SER A 164 -61.45 14.27 39.23
CA SER A 164 -61.01 12.87 39.35
C SER A 164 -60.30 12.36 38.09
N ASP A 165 -60.86 12.65 36.90
CA ASP A 165 -60.23 12.32 35.62
C ASP A 165 -58.90 13.04 35.41
N LEU A 166 -58.80 14.31 35.81
CA LEU A 166 -57.57 15.09 35.73
C LEU A 166 -56.46 14.54 36.64
N VAL A 167 -56.80 14.10 37.87
CA VAL A 167 -55.81 13.50 38.79
C VAL A 167 -55.24 12.21 38.21
N LYS A 168 -56.09 11.33 37.64
CA LYS A 168 -55.61 10.10 36.98
C LYS A 168 -54.74 10.41 35.77
N LYS A 169 -55.16 11.33 34.91
CA LYS A 169 -54.36 11.75 33.74
C LYS A 169 -53.04 12.39 34.12
N ASN A 170 -53.01 13.22 35.16
CA ASN A 170 -51.76 13.79 35.66
C ASN A 170 -50.83 12.69 36.17
N ARG A 171 -51.35 11.70 36.90
CA ARG A 171 -50.56 10.57 37.37
C ARG A 171 -50.00 9.73 36.22
N ASP A 172 -50.81 9.44 35.21
CA ASP A 172 -50.35 8.72 34.01
C ASP A 172 -49.29 9.51 33.23
N LEU A 173 -49.41 10.84 33.16
CA LEU A 173 -48.41 11.72 32.55
C LEU A 173 -47.09 11.72 33.31
N GLU A 174 -47.11 11.72 34.64
CA GLU A 174 -45.90 11.57 35.47
C GLU A 174 -45.19 10.24 35.18
N ILE A 175 -45.94 9.14 35.11
CA ILE A 175 -45.38 7.82 34.82
C ILE A 175 -44.77 7.79 33.42
N GLU A 176 -45.46 8.33 32.41
CA GLU A 176 -44.91 8.36 31.04
C GLU A 176 -43.69 9.28 30.94
N ALA A 177 -43.67 10.43 31.63
CA ALA A 177 -42.50 11.30 31.68
C ALA A 177 -41.29 10.60 32.33
N ALA A 178 -41.53 9.78 33.36
CA ALA A 178 -40.50 8.98 34.01
C ALA A 178 -39.97 7.87 33.07
N LEU A 179 -40.85 7.14 32.38
CA LEU A 179 -40.46 6.15 31.36
C LEU A 179 -39.66 6.79 30.23
N GLU A 180 -40.07 7.97 29.78
CA GLU A 180 -39.40 8.69 28.68
C GLU A 180 -37.99 9.15 29.06
N ARG A 181 -37.74 9.51 30.32
CA ARG A 181 -36.37 9.81 30.80
C ARG A 181 -35.45 8.59 30.71
N VAL A 182 -35.96 7.39 31.02
CA VAL A 182 -35.20 6.14 30.87
C VAL A 182 -34.94 5.85 29.39
N ARG A 183 -35.95 5.96 28.52
CA ARG A 183 -35.79 5.82 27.06
C ARG A 183 -34.76 6.81 26.52
N SER A 184 -34.85 8.06 26.94
CA SER A 184 -33.94 9.13 26.53
C SER A 184 -32.49 8.83 26.91
N ARG A 185 -32.23 8.38 28.15
CA ARG A 185 -30.87 7.99 28.55
C ARG A 185 -30.35 6.81 27.75
N SER A 186 -31.18 5.79 27.51
CA SER A 186 -30.83 4.63 26.69
C SER A 186 -30.51 5.00 25.25
N MET A 187 -31.31 5.89 24.64
CA MET A 187 -31.06 6.38 23.28
C MET A 187 -29.77 7.21 23.19
N ALA A 188 -29.38 7.86 24.28
CA ALA A 188 -28.13 8.62 24.38
C ALA A 188 -26.89 7.75 24.71
N MET A 189 -27.00 6.42 24.71
CA MET A 189 -25.84 5.53 24.84
C MET A 189 -25.02 5.51 23.54
N TYR A 190 -23.73 5.77 23.67
CA TYR A 190 -22.69 5.65 22.66
C TYR A 190 -21.81 4.41 22.84
N HIS A 191 -21.66 3.96 24.09
CA HIS A 191 -20.88 2.79 24.47
C HIS A 191 -21.72 1.78 25.24
N SER A 192 -21.42 0.50 25.06
CA SER A 192 -22.14 -0.58 25.76
C SER A 192 -22.00 -0.51 27.29
N GLN A 193 -20.90 0.06 27.80
CA GLN A 193 -20.67 0.22 29.24
C GLN A 193 -21.68 1.16 29.91
N GLU A 194 -22.28 2.10 29.16
CA GLU A 194 -23.24 3.09 29.69
C GLU A 194 -24.61 2.50 30.11
N LEU A 195 -24.84 1.19 29.91
CA LEU A 195 -26.08 0.54 30.37
C LEU A 195 -26.28 0.69 31.88
N GLU A 196 -25.18 0.74 32.66
CA GLU A 196 -25.22 0.96 34.11
C GLU A 196 -25.96 2.26 34.49
N GLU A 197 -25.78 3.31 33.69
CA GLU A 197 -26.39 4.61 33.94
C GLU A 197 -27.90 4.55 33.69
N VAL A 198 -28.35 3.75 32.71
CA VAL A 198 -29.78 3.53 32.44
C VAL A 198 -30.44 2.83 33.63
N VAL A 199 -29.73 1.88 34.25
CA VAL A 199 -30.20 1.19 35.46
C VAL A 199 -30.32 2.16 36.63
N GLY A 200 -29.31 3.02 36.84
CA GLY A 200 -29.34 4.09 37.84
C GLY A 200 -30.49 5.10 37.61
N VAL A 201 -30.67 5.58 36.37
CA VAL A 201 -31.76 6.50 36.02
C VAL A 201 -33.13 5.89 36.30
N THR A 202 -33.30 4.60 36.00
CA THR A 202 -34.59 3.94 36.24
C THR A 202 -34.90 3.79 37.71
N PHE A 203 -33.91 3.40 38.52
CA PHE A 203 -34.08 3.36 39.96
C PHE A 203 -34.54 4.72 40.52
N ASN A 204 -33.87 5.80 40.10
CA ASN A 204 -34.24 7.16 40.48
C ASN A 204 -35.65 7.55 40.01
N GLN A 205 -36.07 7.10 38.81
CA GLN A 205 -37.41 7.37 38.31
C GLN A 205 -38.49 6.62 39.08
N LEU A 206 -38.26 5.35 39.44
CA LEU A 206 -39.17 4.58 40.29
C LEU A 206 -39.37 5.27 41.65
N GLN A 207 -38.28 5.75 42.27
CA GLN A 207 -38.36 6.53 43.51
C GLN A 207 -39.09 7.87 43.33
N SER A 208 -38.88 8.57 42.22
CA SER A 208 -39.56 9.85 41.95
C SER A 208 -41.07 9.72 41.79
N LEU A 209 -41.55 8.53 41.45
CA LEU A 209 -42.97 8.18 41.40
C LEU A 209 -43.51 7.76 42.77
N ASN A 210 -42.73 7.87 43.84
CA ASN A 210 -43.06 7.44 45.21
C ASN A 210 -43.32 5.93 45.35
N LEU A 211 -42.70 5.07 44.53
CA LEU A 211 -42.73 3.63 44.78
C LEU A 211 -41.78 3.28 45.94
N PRO A 212 -42.21 2.45 46.91
CA PRO A 212 -41.38 2.02 48.03
C PRO A 212 -40.40 0.93 47.55
N VAL A 213 -39.25 1.35 47.02
CA VAL A 213 -38.23 0.46 46.44
C VAL A 213 -36.88 0.67 47.12
N ASP A 214 -36.26 -0.43 47.57
CA ASP A 214 -34.92 -0.45 48.17
C ASP A 214 -33.83 -0.90 47.18
N GLY A 215 -34.25 -1.44 46.03
CA GLY A 215 -33.35 -1.85 44.98
C GLY A 215 -34.05 -2.11 43.65
N CYS A 216 -33.29 -1.90 42.59
CA CYS A 216 -33.63 -2.24 41.22
C CYS A 216 -32.48 -3.05 40.62
N GLN A 217 -32.75 -4.26 40.15
CA GLN A 217 -31.81 -5.08 39.39
C GLN A 217 -32.34 -5.32 37.99
N LEU A 218 -31.53 -5.00 37.00
CA LEU A 218 -31.74 -5.46 35.63
C LEU A 218 -31.04 -6.80 35.48
N ILE A 219 -31.81 -7.86 35.31
CA ILE A 219 -31.31 -9.23 35.15
C ILE A 219 -31.30 -9.58 33.66
N THR A 220 -30.24 -10.23 33.25
CA THR A 220 -30.08 -10.91 31.96
C THR A 220 -29.69 -12.35 32.23
N PHE A 221 -30.05 -13.23 31.32
CA PHE A 221 -29.90 -14.68 31.46
C PHE A 221 -29.74 -15.28 30.07
N GLU A 222 -29.07 -16.43 29.99
CA GLU A 222 -28.87 -17.17 28.75
C GLU A 222 -29.85 -18.34 28.67
N ASP A 223 -30.34 -18.70 27.48
CA ASP A 223 -31.33 -19.77 27.34
C ASP A 223 -30.84 -21.15 27.83
N GLN A 224 -29.52 -21.35 27.94
CA GLN A 224 -28.88 -22.60 28.36
C GLN A 224 -28.37 -22.57 29.82
N SER A 225 -28.46 -21.43 30.50
CA SER A 225 -28.02 -21.26 31.89
C SER A 225 -29.14 -20.66 32.74
N ARG A 226 -29.29 -21.17 33.96
CA ARG A 226 -30.20 -20.56 34.95
C ARG A 226 -29.51 -19.50 35.82
N ASP A 227 -28.26 -19.18 35.51
CA ASP A 227 -27.50 -18.12 36.16
C ASP A 227 -28.12 -16.75 35.88
N PHE A 228 -27.93 -15.82 36.80
CA PHE A 228 -28.35 -14.43 36.63
C PHE A 228 -27.13 -13.55 36.39
N HIS A 229 -27.21 -12.71 35.36
CA HIS A 229 -26.25 -11.64 35.13
C HIS A 229 -26.97 -10.32 35.34
N PHE A 230 -26.67 -9.61 36.43
CA PHE A 230 -27.40 -8.37 36.72
C PHE A 230 -26.54 -7.13 36.87
N TRP A 231 -27.16 -6.00 36.56
CA TRP A 231 -26.75 -4.67 37.02
C TRP A 231 -27.67 -4.26 38.16
N SER A 232 -27.13 -3.60 39.19
CA SER A 232 -27.92 -3.20 40.35
C SER A 232 -27.77 -1.72 40.65
N ALA A 233 -28.89 -1.05 40.91
CA ALA A 233 -28.97 0.30 41.43
C ALA A 233 -29.84 0.32 42.70
N THR A 234 -29.34 1.01 43.72
CA THR A 234 -29.93 1.07 45.06
C THR A 234 -29.64 2.43 45.70
N PRO A 235 -30.30 2.83 46.82
CA PRO A 235 -30.19 4.19 47.35
C PRO A 235 -28.77 4.67 47.61
N ASP A 236 -27.92 3.76 48.12
CA ASP A 236 -26.57 4.10 48.56
C ASP A 236 -25.50 3.87 47.47
N MET A 237 -25.81 3.16 46.37
CA MET A 237 -24.82 2.74 45.38
C MET A 237 -25.45 2.28 44.05
N THR A 238 -24.86 2.71 42.93
CA THR A 238 -25.04 2.08 41.62
C THR A 238 -23.81 1.21 41.36
N TYR A 239 -24.00 -0.08 41.08
CA TYR A 239 -22.90 -1.02 40.86
C TYR A 239 -22.46 -0.94 39.39
N PRO A 240 -21.20 -0.54 39.10
CA PRO A 240 -20.76 -0.21 37.76
C PRO A 240 -20.35 -1.43 36.90
N VAL A 241 -20.62 -2.63 37.39
CA VAL A 241 -20.18 -3.87 36.73
C VAL A 241 -21.32 -4.88 36.78
N GLN A 242 -21.50 -5.59 35.67
CA GLN A 242 -22.40 -6.74 35.60
C GLN A 242 -21.91 -7.83 36.57
N ILE A 243 -22.79 -8.29 37.45
CA ILE A 243 -22.49 -9.31 38.44
C ILE A 243 -23.07 -10.63 37.98
N ASN A 244 -22.21 -11.63 37.83
CA ASN A 244 -22.61 -13.00 37.48
C ASN A 244 -22.90 -13.77 38.77
N ILE A 245 -24.15 -14.19 38.96
CA ILE A 245 -24.59 -15.01 40.09
C ILE A 245 -24.91 -16.41 39.58
N PRO A 246 -24.11 -17.40 39.98
CA PRO A 246 -24.40 -18.79 39.70
C PRO A 246 -25.76 -19.21 40.27
N TYR A 247 -26.51 -20.01 39.52
CA TYR A 247 -27.76 -20.59 39.98
C TYR A 247 -27.56 -21.41 41.25
N PHE A 248 -28.52 -21.31 42.16
CA PHE A 248 -28.62 -22.22 43.30
C PHE A 248 -30.09 -22.37 43.72
N ASP A 249 -30.37 -23.38 44.54
CA ASP A 249 -31.73 -23.79 44.91
C ASP A 249 -32.34 -22.83 45.95
N ASN A 250 -32.75 -21.65 45.49
CA ASN A 250 -33.36 -20.60 46.30
C ASN A 250 -34.66 -20.10 45.65
N PRO A 251 -35.70 -19.74 46.45
CA PRO A 251 -36.99 -19.37 45.90
C PRO A 251 -36.97 -18.17 44.95
N VAL A 252 -35.97 -17.28 45.03
CA VAL A 252 -35.77 -16.18 44.06
C VAL A 252 -35.58 -16.72 42.64
N PHE A 253 -34.66 -17.68 42.46
CA PHE A 253 -34.39 -18.29 41.16
C PHE A 253 -35.54 -19.19 40.71
N ILE A 254 -36.02 -20.05 41.60
CA ILE A 254 -37.07 -21.03 41.28
C ILE A 254 -38.33 -20.34 40.77
N ARG A 255 -38.86 -19.37 41.54
CA ARG A 255 -40.12 -18.69 41.20
C ARG A 255 -39.99 -17.80 39.96
N PHE A 256 -38.82 -17.20 39.74
CA PHE A 256 -38.56 -16.45 38.51
C PHE A 256 -38.60 -17.37 37.28
N TRP A 257 -37.84 -18.48 37.30
CA TRP A 257 -37.77 -19.40 36.17
C TRP A 257 -39.10 -20.13 35.95
N GLU A 258 -39.83 -20.51 36.99
CA GLU A 258 -41.20 -21.06 36.86
C GLU A 258 -42.15 -20.08 36.13
N ALA A 259 -42.09 -18.79 36.48
CA ALA A 259 -42.90 -17.77 35.83
C ALA A 259 -42.48 -17.55 34.37
N LYS A 260 -41.16 -17.44 34.11
CA LYS A 260 -40.63 -17.21 32.76
C LYS A 260 -40.88 -18.42 31.84
N ASP A 261 -40.57 -19.63 32.29
CA ASP A 261 -40.76 -20.88 31.53
C ASP A 261 -42.27 -21.13 31.28
N GLY A 262 -43.12 -20.66 32.20
CA GLY A 262 -44.58 -20.63 32.05
C GLY A 262 -45.13 -19.54 31.12
N GLY A 263 -44.28 -18.67 30.59
CA GLY A 263 -44.65 -17.59 29.66
C GLY A 263 -45.28 -16.35 30.32
N ALA A 264 -45.12 -16.17 31.63
CA ALA A 264 -45.60 -14.98 32.33
C ALA A 264 -44.76 -13.75 31.97
N SER A 265 -45.42 -12.60 31.72
CA SER A 265 -44.75 -11.31 31.53
C SER A 265 -44.48 -10.57 32.84
N PHE A 266 -45.09 -11.03 33.94
CA PHE A 266 -44.94 -10.42 35.25
C PHE A 266 -45.17 -11.47 36.35
N THR A 267 -44.41 -11.39 37.45
CA THR A 267 -44.68 -12.15 38.67
C THR A 267 -44.36 -11.32 39.91
N SER A 268 -45.03 -11.60 41.01
CA SER A 268 -44.75 -11.00 42.31
C SER A 268 -44.88 -12.07 43.38
N PHE A 269 -43.90 -12.12 44.26
CA PHE A 269 -43.88 -13.07 45.35
C PHE A 269 -43.08 -12.53 46.53
N ASN A 270 -43.40 -13.05 47.71
CA ASN A 270 -42.76 -12.65 48.95
C ASN A 270 -41.84 -13.77 49.43
N LEU A 271 -40.71 -13.37 50.01
CA LEU A 271 -39.79 -14.27 50.68
C LEU A 271 -39.82 -14.03 52.19
N THR A 272 -39.47 -15.07 52.91
CA THR A 272 -39.13 -14.99 54.32
C THR A 272 -37.77 -14.33 54.51
N ARG A 273 -37.51 -13.86 55.74
CA ARG A 273 -36.21 -13.29 56.11
C ARG A 273 -35.07 -14.29 55.87
N GLU A 274 -35.28 -15.56 56.19
CA GLU A 274 -34.28 -16.62 56.02
C GLU A 274 -33.94 -16.83 54.54
N GLU A 275 -34.95 -16.99 53.68
CA GLU A 275 -34.74 -17.18 52.23
C GLU A 275 -34.04 -15.96 51.57
N THR A 276 -34.34 -14.74 52.06
CA THR A 276 -33.72 -13.49 51.57
C THR A 276 -32.26 -13.39 51.97
N LEU A 277 -31.93 -13.72 53.22
CA LEU A 277 -30.54 -13.71 53.69
C LEU A 277 -29.71 -14.81 53.03
N ASP A 278 -30.31 -15.98 52.78
CA ASP A 278 -29.69 -17.07 52.03
C ASP A 278 -29.29 -16.63 50.60
N PHE A 279 -30.19 -15.95 49.88
CA PHE A 279 -29.89 -15.31 48.60
C PHE A 279 -28.70 -14.36 48.67
N TYR A 280 -28.71 -13.39 49.60
CA TYR A 280 -27.61 -12.44 49.72
C TYR A 280 -26.29 -13.07 50.15
N ASN A 281 -26.30 -14.10 51.00
CA ASN A 281 -25.09 -14.83 51.36
C ASN A 281 -24.48 -15.54 50.16
N HIS A 282 -25.30 -16.15 49.30
CA HIS A 282 -24.83 -16.77 48.06
C HIS A 282 -24.17 -15.73 47.14
N VAL A 283 -24.82 -14.59 46.94
CA VAL A 283 -24.27 -13.50 46.12
C VAL A 283 -22.97 -12.95 46.72
N TYR A 284 -22.90 -12.77 48.04
CA TYR A 284 -21.72 -12.22 48.71
C TYR A 284 -20.49 -13.14 48.63
N HIS A 285 -20.68 -14.45 48.74
CA HIS A 285 -19.57 -15.42 48.79
C HIS A 285 -19.12 -15.95 47.42
N HIS A 286 -19.99 -15.93 46.41
CA HIS A 286 -19.72 -16.54 45.11
C HIS A 286 -19.60 -15.53 43.96
N THR A 287 -19.64 -14.23 44.25
CA THR A 287 -19.47 -13.17 43.25
C THR A 287 -18.50 -12.09 43.74
N ASP A 288 -18.06 -11.22 42.82
CA ASP A 288 -17.23 -10.06 43.17
C ASP A 288 -17.97 -9.01 44.02
N LEU A 289 -19.29 -9.16 44.25
CA LEU A 289 -20.04 -8.26 45.14
C LEU A 289 -19.44 -8.22 46.55
N GLY A 290 -18.91 -9.34 47.07
CA GLY A 290 -18.27 -9.38 48.39
C GLY A 290 -17.03 -8.47 48.51
N ARG A 291 -16.44 -8.08 47.37
CA ARG A 291 -15.30 -7.15 47.30
C ARG A 291 -15.74 -5.70 47.10
N THR A 292 -16.90 -5.47 46.49
CA THR A 292 -17.38 -4.12 46.12
C THR A 292 -18.42 -3.55 47.10
N VAL A 293 -19.18 -4.39 47.80
CA VAL A 293 -20.20 -3.95 48.76
C VAL A 293 -19.58 -3.32 50.00
N THR A 294 -20.12 -2.20 50.47
CA THR A 294 -19.61 -1.57 51.70
C THR A 294 -20.00 -2.39 52.93
N LYS A 295 -19.12 -2.39 53.95
CA LYS A 295 -19.39 -3.08 55.23
C LYS A 295 -20.68 -2.59 55.91
N GLU A 296 -21.00 -1.31 55.77
CA GLU A 296 -22.22 -0.71 56.33
C GLU A 296 -23.47 -1.22 55.64
N ARG A 297 -23.44 -1.30 54.30
CA ARG A 297 -24.54 -1.84 53.52
C ARG A 297 -24.76 -3.32 53.78
N TRP A 298 -23.68 -4.10 53.85
CA TRP A 298 -23.78 -5.52 54.20
C TRP A 298 -24.44 -5.71 55.58
N LYS A 299 -24.07 -4.89 56.58
CA LYS A 299 -24.74 -4.89 57.88
C LYS A 299 -26.23 -4.54 57.80
N LYS A 300 -26.62 -3.54 56.99
CA LYS A 300 -28.04 -3.19 56.78
C LYS A 300 -28.84 -4.39 56.21
N ILE A 301 -28.27 -5.10 55.24
CA ILE A 301 -28.90 -6.30 54.66
C ILE A 301 -29.03 -7.41 55.71
N GLN A 302 -28.04 -7.59 56.59
CA GLN A 302 -28.10 -8.59 57.66
C GLN A 302 -29.13 -8.23 58.76
N SER A 303 -29.43 -6.94 58.94
CA SER A 303 -30.35 -6.43 59.96
C SER A 303 -31.80 -6.28 59.49
N ILE A 304 -32.16 -6.77 58.30
CA ILE A 304 -33.56 -6.69 57.81
C ILE A 304 -34.52 -7.42 58.75
N GLU A 305 -35.69 -6.84 58.97
CA GLU A 305 -36.74 -7.40 59.83
C GLU A 305 -37.69 -8.31 59.04
N HIS A 306 -37.93 -7.99 57.76
CA HIS A 306 -38.77 -8.75 56.85
C HIS A 306 -37.94 -9.32 55.69
N GLY A 307 -38.44 -10.39 55.06
CA GLY A 307 -37.89 -10.88 53.80
C GLY A 307 -38.41 -10.07 52.62
N PHE A 308 -37.82 -10.25 51.44
CA PHE A 308 -38.17 -9.46 50.27
C PHE A 308 -39.67 -9.44 49.97
N ARG A 309 -40.18 -8.26 49.68
CA ARG A 309 -41.38 -8.07 48.85
C ARG A 309 -40.90 -7.81 47.44
N THR A 310 -41.20 -8.69 46.49
CA THR A 310 -40.62 -8.62 45.14
C THR A 310 -41.67 -8.50 44.06
N SER A 311 -41.29 -7.76 43.02
CA SER A 311 -42.04 -7.64 41.78
C SER A 311 -41.09 -7.72 40.59
N TRP A 312 -41.51 -8.48 39.60
CA TRP A 312 -40.68 -8.91 38.48
C TRP A 312 -41.39 -8.64 37.18
N GLY A 313 -40.89 -7.70 36.39
CA GLY A 313 -41.27 -7.60 34.98
C GLY A 313 -40.40 -8.51 34.15
N ILE A 314 -40.99 -9.47 33.46
CA ILE A 314 -40.28 -10.51 32.70
C ILE A 314 -40.44 -10.20 31.21
N GLN A 315 -39.31 -10.02 30.54
CA GLN A 315 -39.25 -9.79 29.10
C GLN A 315 -38.49 -10.93 28.41
N LYS A 316 -38.31 -10.81 27.10
CA LYS A 316 -37.69 -11.86 26.29
C LYS A 316 -36.27 -12.16 26.77
N ASN A 317 -35.42 -11.13 26.83
CA ASN A 317 -34.00 -11.27 27.16
C ASN A 317 -33.63 -10.70 28.55
N THR A 318 -34.55 -9.97 29.17
CA THR A 318 -34.33 -9.29 30.45
C THR A 318 -35.40 -9.59 31.48
N GLY A 319 -35.06 -9.38 32.75
CA GLY A 319 -35.99 -9.28 33.87
C GLY A 319 -35.71 -8.02 34.68
N LEU A 320 -36.74 -7.26 35.02
CA LEU A 320 -36.63 -6.16 35.96
C LEU A 320 -37.07 -6.65 37.34
N PHE A 321 -36.09 -6.80 38.23
CA PHE A 321 -36.30 -7.20 39.62
C PHE A 321 -36.34 -5.97 40.52
N ILE A 322 -37.51 -5.71 41.11
CA ILE A 322 -37.72 -4.66 42.10
C ILE A 322 -38.03 -5.31 43.44
N PHE A 323 -37.44 -4.79 44.52
CA PHE A 323 -37.75 -5.23 45.88
C PHE A 323 -37.77 -4.10 46.90
N ASN A 324 -38.42 -4.38 48.03
CA ASN A 324 -38.23 -3.66 49.29
C ASN A 324 -38.04 -4.65 50.46
N PHE A 325 -37.44 -4.15 51.53
CA PHE A 325 -37.24 -4.85 52.80
C PHE A 325 -38.29 -4.49 53.85
N ASP A 326 -39.21 -3.59 53.53
CA ASP A 326 -40.36 -3.25 54.34
C ASP A 326 -41.46 -4.34 54.21
N ASP A 327 -42.51 -4.26 55.02
CA ASP A 327 -43.68 -5.14 54.88
C ASP A 327 -44.66 -4.68 53.79
N HIS A 328 -44.22 -3.81 52.87
CA HIS A 328 -45.07 -3.24 51.82
C HIS A 328 -45.20 -4.21 50.63
N ILE A 329 -46.38 -4.81 50.49
CA ILE A 329 -46.74 -5.58 49.30
C ILE A 329 -47.12 -4.61 48.19
N PHE A 330 -46.40 -4.67 47.07
CA PHE A 330 -46.70 -3.85 45.90
C PHE A 330 -48.14 -4.05 45.43
N THR A 331 -48.86 -2.93 45.31
CA THR A 331 -50.24 -2.88 44.84
C THR A 331 -50.34 -3.19 43.35
N PRO A 332 -51.54 -3.52 42.82
CA PRO A 332 -51.72 -3.73 41.39
C PRO A 332 -51.30 -2.54 40.52
N GLU A 333 -51.49 -1.30 41.00
CA GLU A 333 -51.04 -0.09 40.29
C GLU A 333 -49.51 0.00 40.23
N GLU A 334 -48.83 -0.18 41.37
CA GLU A 334 -47.37 -0.18 41.43
C GLU A 334 -46.76 -1.29 40.55
N ASN A 335 -47.35 -2.48 40.58
CA ASN A 335 -46.94 -3.60 39.72
C ASN A 335 -47.13 -3.28 38.22
N SER A 336 -48.21 -2.58 37.86
CA SER A 336 -48.41 -2.12 36.47
C SER A 336 -47.35 -1.11 36.03
N ILE A 337 -46.92 -0.22 36.93
CA ILE A 337 -45.82 0.72 36.68
C ILE A 337 -44.51 -0.06 36.45
N ILE A 338 -44.18 -1.03 37.33
CA ILE A 338 -42.97 -1.84 37.22
C ILE A 338 -42.94 -2.64 35.90
N ASP A 339 -44.07 -3.24 35.48
CA ASP A 339 -44.18 -3.93 34.18
C ASP A 339 -43.88 -2.98 32.99
N ARG A 340 -44.34 -1.73 33.06
CA ARG A 340 -44.05 -0.72 32.02
C ARG A 340 -42.56 -0.37 31.98
N PHE A 341 -41.91 -0.22 33.13
CA PHE A 341 -40.45 0.01 33.19
C PHE A 341 -39.66 -1.19 32.65
N ALA A 342 -40.09 -2.42 32.94
CA ALA A 342 -39.45 -3.62 32.42
C ALA A 342 -39.44 -3.65 30.88
N LYS A 343 -40.54 -3.24 30.23
CA LYS A 343 -40.61 -3.12 28.77
C LYS A 343 -39.64 -2.08 28.21
N VAL A 344 -39.46 -0.95 28.89
CA VAL A 344 -38.49 0.09 28.49
C VAL A 344 -37.05 -0.42 28.63
N PHE A 345 -36.76 -1.20 29.68
CA PHE A 345 -35.44 -1.79 29.87
C PHE A 345 -35.08 -2.85 28.82
N GLU A 346 -36.04 -3.67 28.38
CA GLU A 346 -35.80 -4.61 27.28
C GLU A 346 -35.34 -3.90 26.00
N GLN A 347 -35.91 -2.71 25.73
CA GLN A 347 -35.47 -1.86 24.62
C GLN A 347 -34.04 -1.35 24.85
N ALA A 348 -33.71 -0.91 26.06
CA ALA A 348 -32.37 -0.45 26.41
C ALA A 348 -31.32 -1.57 26.31
N TYR A 349 -31.68 -2.78 26.70
CA TYR A 349 -30.81 -3.95 26.58
C TYR A 349 -30.61 -4.38 25.12
N THR A 350 -31.67 -4.30 24.30
CA THR A 350 -31.53 -4.50 22.85
C THR A 350 -30.52 -3.51 22.24
N ARG A 351 -30.60 -2.23 22.63
CA ARG A 351 -29.62 -1.21 22.22
C ARG A 351 -28.20 -1.51 22.72
N PHE A 352 -28.06 -2.01 23.95
CA PHE A 352 -26.77 -2.47 24.48
C PHE A 352 -26.17 -3.60 23.63
N LEU A 353 -26.97 -4.61 23.24
CA LEU A 353 -26.51 -5.69 22.37
C LEU A 353 -26.11 -5.17 20.99
N ASP A 354 -26.89 -4.25 20.42
CA ASP A 354 -26.56 -3.60 19.16
C ASP A 354 -25.25 -2.80 19.25
N LEU A 355 -25.01 -2.09 20.36
CA LEU A 355 -23.76 -1.38 20.62
C LEU A 355 -22.58 -2.33 20.79
N LYS A 356 -22.71 -3.40 21.58
CA LYS A 356 -21.67 -4.45 21.71
C LYS A 356 -21.29 -5.03 20.36
N LYS A 357 -22.29 -5.33 19.53
CA LYS A 357 -22.08 -5.83 18.18
C LYS A 357 -21.38 -4.79 17.29
N ALA A 358 -21.79 -3.52 17.36
CA ALA A 358 -21.17 -2.44 16.60
C ALA A 358 -19.71 -2.17 17.04
N GLU A 359 -19.42 -2.22 18.34
CA GLU A 359 -18.07 -2.10 18.90
C GLU A 359 -17.17 -3.25 18.42
N ALA A 360 -17.65 -4.50 18.49
CA ALA A 360 -16.92 -5.66 17.99
C ALA A 360 -16.68 -5.57 16.47
N GLN A 361 -17.67 -5.13 15.70
CA GLN A 361 -17.53 -4.89 14.26
C GLN A 361 -16.53 -3.77 13.93
N ALA A 362 -16.56 -2.66 14.68
CA ALA A 362 -15.60 -1.57 14.52
C ALA A 362 -14.17 -2.02 14.84
N ARG A 363 -14.00 -2.83 15.89
CA ARG A 363 -12.72 -3.42 16.25
C ARG A 363 -12.20 -4.37 15.16
N GLU A 364 -13.05 -5.25 14.63
CA GLU A 364 -12.68 -6.14 13.54
C GLU A 364 -12.32 -5.38 12.25
N ALA A 365 -13.07 -4.31 11.93
CA ALA A 365 -12.77 -3.44 10.80
C ALA A 365 -11.42 -2.71 10.96
N GLN A 366 -11.06 -2.31 12.17
CA GLN A 366 -9.73 -1.75 12.45
C GLN A 366 -8.61 -2.77 12.21
N ILE A 367 -8.80 -4.02 12.65
CA ILE A 367 -7.84 -5.10 12.44
C ILE A 367 -7.67 -5.39 10.94
N GLU A 368 -8.77 -5.53 10.19
CA GLU A 368 -8.69 -5.74 8.74
C GLU A 368 -8.04 -4.57 8.00
N ALA A 369 -8.35 -3.32 8.38
CA ALA A 369 -7.68 -2.15 7.79
C ALA A 369 -6.17 -2.15 8.07
N ALA A 370 -5.75 -2.59 9.26
CA ALA A 370 -4.35 -2.72 9.63
C ALA A 370 -3.65 -3.83 8.80
N LEU A 371 -4.27 -5.00 8.69
CA LEU A 371 -3.77 -6.10 7.83
C LEU A 371 -3.67 -5.67 6.36
N GLU A 372 -4.65 -4.93 5.85
CA GLU A 372 -4.67 -4.48 4.45
C GLU A 372 -3.58 -3.45 4.15
N ARG A 373 -3.22 -2.58 5.09
CA ARG A 373 -2.07 -1.67 4.91
C ARG A 373 -0.76 -2.44 4.74
N VAL A 374 -0.58 -3.53 5.48
CA VAL A 374 0.60 -4.42 5.32
C VAL A 374 0.56 -5.10 3.95
N ARG A 375 -0.59 -5.67 3.54
CA ARG A 375 -0.76 -6.26 2.20
C ARG A 375 -0.47 -5.25 1.09
N ALA A 376 -1.00 -4.03 1.21
CA ALA A 376 -0.81 -2.96 0.24
C ALA A 376 0.67 -2.57 0.11
N ARG A 377 1.38 -2.39 1.23
CA ARG A 377 2.83 -2.08 1.19
C ARG A 377 3.63 -3.21 0.56
N ALA A 378 3.29 -4.46 0.88
CA ALA A 378 3.93 -5.64 0.28
C ALA A 378 3.68 -5.72 -1.23
N MET A 379 2.44 -5.52 -1.68
CA MET A 379 2.10 -5.50 -3.11
C MET A 379 2.80 -4.38 -3.89
N ALA A 380 3.13 -3.27 -3.21
CA ALA A 380 3.84 -2.13 -3.80
C ALA A 380 5.36 -2.33 -3.91
N MET A 381 5.94 -3.43 -3.40
CA MET A 381 7.37 -3.70 -3.56
C MET A 381 7.73 -3.89 -5.05
N HIS A 382 8.75 -3.17 -5.49
CA HIS A 382 9.39 -3.24 -6.80
C HIS A 382 10.69 -4.04 -6.77
N ASP A 383 11.42 -4.01 -5.65
CA ASP A 383 12.63 -4.79 -5.43
C ASP A 383 12.67 -5.42 -4.03
N SER A 384 13.55 -6.41 -3.88
CA SER A 384 13.66 -7.20 -2.65
C SER A 384 14.19 -6.40 -1.45
N SER A 385 14.85 -5.27 -1.65
CA SER A 385 15.40 -4.44 -0.57
C SER A 385 14.32 -3.73 0.25
N GLU A 386 13.13 -3.54 -0.33
CA GLU A 386 11.97 -2.89 0.31
C GLU A 386 11.27 -3.74 1.39
N MET A 387 11.72 -4.98 1.62
CA MET A 387 11.08 -5.88 2.59
C MET A 387 11.15 -5.33 4.03
N LEU A 388 12.19 -4.57 4.36
CA LEU A 388 12.33 -3.92 5.68
C LEU A 388 11.24 -2.86 5.90
N GLU A 389 10.78 -2.18 4.85
CA GLU A 389 9.68 -1.22 4.96
C GLU A 389 8.34 -1.90 5.22
N VAL A 390 8.12 -3.09 4.64
CA VAL A 390 6.93 -3.90 4.95
C VAL A 390 6.94 -4.33 6.42
N ALA A 391 8.10 -4.75 6.94
CA ALA A 391 8.25 -5.10 8.34
C ALA A 391 8.00 -3.91 9.27
N ASP A 392 8.45 -2.70 8.91
CA ASP A 392 8.17 -1.47 9.65
C ASP A 392 6.66 -1.15 9.69
N VAL A 393 5.99 -1.20 8.53
CA VAL A 393 4.54 -0.98 8.46
C VAL A 393 3.79 -2.02 9.30
N LEU A 394 4.17 -3.29 9.22
CA LEU A 394 3.59 -4.35 10.04
C LEU A 394 3.72 -4.04 11.54
N PHE A 395 4.89 -3.62 11.99
CA PHE A 395 5.12 -3.26 13.39
C PHE A 395 4.22 -2.10 13.83
N GLN A 396 4.18 -1.02 13.04
CA GLN A 396 3.33 0.14 13.32
C GLN A 396 1.85 -0.25 13.40
N GLN A 397 1.40 -1.14 12.51
CA GLN A 397 0.02 -1.62 12.48
C GLN A 397 -0.32 -2.44 13.73
N ILE A 398 0.53 -3.38 14.15
CA ILE A 398 0.30 -4.16 15.38
C ILE A 398 0.23 -3.24 16.59
N ARG A 399 1.14 -2.24 16.69
CA ARG A 399 1.15 -1.27 17.78
C ARG A 399 -0.10 -0.40 17.81
N SER A 400 -0.64 -0.01 16.65
CA SER A 400 -1.86 0.81 16.56
C SER A 400 -3.12 0.09 17.06
N LEU A 401 -3.10 -1.24 17.12
CA LEU A 401 -4.22 -2.04 17.62
C LEU A 401 -4.24 -2.15 19.15
N GLY A 402 -3.26 -1.59 19.87
CA GLY A 402 -3.23 -1.52 21.33
C GLY A 402 -2.27 -2.51 21.97
N GLY A 403 -2.21 -2.49 23.32
CA GLY A 403 -1.26 -3.22 24.16
C GLY A 403 0.10 -2.53 24.29
N GLU A 404 0.70 -2.59 25.48
CA GLU A 404 2.08 -2.11 25.66
C GLU A 404 3.09 -3.11 25.07
N LEU A 405 3.64 -2.78 23.91
CA LEU A 405 4.65 -3.57 23.19
C LEU A 405 6.06 -3.05 23.49
N TRP A 406 6.95 -3.95 23.91
CA TRP A 406 8.37 -3.63 24.09
C TRP A 406 9.13 -3.67 22.76
N ALA A 407 8.89 -4.71 21.97
CA ALA A 407 9.49 -4.88 20.65
C ALA A 407 8.66 -5.83 19.77
N CYS A 408 8.87 -5.72 18.46
CA CYS A 408 8.44 -6.70 17.48
C CYS A 408 9.63 -7.11 16.62
N GLY A 409 9.63 -8.31 16.09
CA GLY A 409 10.64 -8.72 15.12
C GLY A 409 10.11 -9.76 14.14
N VAL A 410 10.82 -9.91 13.05
CA VAL A 410 10.66 -11.03 12.11
C VAL A 410 11.83 -11.96 12.36
N VAL A 411 11.55 -13.21 12.66
CA VAL A 411 12.57 -14.25 12.77
C VAL A 411 12.45 -15.17 11.58
N ILE A 412 13.54 -15.33 10.81
CA ILE A 412 13.66 -16.28 9.71
C ILE A 412 14.44 -17.49 10.21
N CYS A 413 13.79 -18.65 10.20
CA CYS A 413 14.39 -19.89 10.66
C CYS A 413 15.05 -20.61 9.49
N ASN A 414 16.39 -20.71 9.52
CA ASN A 414 17.18 -21.31 8.45
C ASN A 414 17.37 -22.83 8.62
N GLY A 415 16.26 -23.57 8.73
CA GLY A 415 16.27 -25.04 8.71
C GLY A 415 17.24 -25.67 9.71
N ASP A 416 18.29 -26.34 9.21
CA ASP A 416 19.31 -27.05 10.01
C ASP A 416 20.43 -26.15 10.57
N GLN A 417 20.44 -24.84 10.25
CA GLN A 417 21.38 -23.90 10.88
C GLN A 417 21.04 -23.73 12.36
N LYS A 418 22.06 -23.43 13.18
CA LYS A 418 21.88 -23.23 14.64
C LYS A 418 21.44 -21.80 15.00
N ASP A 419 21.55 -20.90 14.03
CA ASP A 419 21.28 -19.48 14.20
C ASP A 419 20.09 -19.10 13.31
N ASP A 420 19.15 -18.36 13.90
CA ASP A 420 18.05 -17.72 13.19
C ASP A 420 18.45 -16.30 12.77
N GLU A 421 17.95 -15.83 11.64
CA GLU A 421 18.09 -14.42 11.25
C GLU A 421 16.95 -13.61 11.87
N VAL A 422 17.29 -12.61 12.67
CA VAL A 422 16.33 -11.82 13.43
C VAL A 422 16.35 -10.36 12.97
N TRP A 423 15.21 -9.88 12.49
CA TRP A 423 14.97 -8.49 12.13
C TRP A 423 14.21 -7.83 13.28
N PHE A 424 14.90 -7.01 14.06
CA PHE A 424 14.31 -6.37 15.24
C PHE A 424 13.72 -5.01 14.87
N ALA A 425 12.50 -4.72 15.31
CA ALA A 425 11.85 -3.42 15.17
C ALA A 425 11.49 -2.88 16.56
N ASN A 426 11.83 -1.61 16.79
CA ASN A 426 11.45 -0.88 18.00
C ASN A 426 10.88 0.49 17.64
N GLU A 427 10.61 1.33 18.63
CA GLU A 427 10.02 2.66 18.41
C GLU A 427 10.82 3.58 17.47
N LYS A 428 12.10 3.28 17.23
CA LYS A 428 12.99 4.04 16.35
C LYS A 428 13.11 3.44 14.94
N GLY A 429 12.34 2.40 14.63
CA GLY A 429 12.29 1.72 13.32
C GLY A 429 12.92 0.31 13.33
N VAL A 430 13.09 -0.25 12.14
CA VAL A 430 13.71 -1.56 11.91
C VAL A 430 15.23 -1.45 12.00
N LEU A 431 15.83 -2.39 12.74
CA LEU A 431 17.27 -2.50 12.99
C LEU A 431 17.89 -3.51 12.00
N PRO A 432 19.21 -3.44 11.76
CA PRO A 432 19.89 -4.42 10.92
C PRO A 432 19.66 -5.86 11.41
N PRO A 433 19.58 -6.84 10.48
CA PRO A 433 19.41 -8.24 10.83
C PRO A 433 20.60 -8.74 11.67
N ILE A 434 20.31 -9.54 12.69
CA ILE A 434 21.31 -10.21 13.52
C ILE A 434 21.12 -11.73 13.45
N ALA A 435 22.23 -12.47 13.51
CA ALA A 435 22.18 -13.93 13.71
C ALA A 435 21.96 -14.23 15.20
N MET A 436 20.97 -15.05 15.54
CA MET A 436 20.62 -15.39 16.91
C MET A 436 20.66 -16.91 17.12
N PRO A 437 21.54 -17.44 18.00
CA PRO A 437 21.54 -18.86 18.31
C PRO A 437 20.24 -19.29 18.99
N HIS A 438 19.54 -20.28 18.43
CA HIS A 438 18.32 -20.84 19.03
C HIS A 438 18.57 -22.09 19.87
N THR A 439 19.83 -22.54 20.02
CA THR A 439 20.17 -23.80 20.69
C THR A 439 20.57 -23.68 22.15
N GLU A 440 20.91 -22.48 22.63
CA GLU A 440 21.55 -22.30 23.95
C GLU A 440 20.60 -21.75 25.01
N GLU A 441 19.71 -20.81 24.64
CA GLU A 441 18.78 -20.19 25.57
C GLU A 441 17.36 -20.79 25.46
N PRO A 442 16.71 -21.17 26.58
CA PRO A 442 15.46 -21.93 26.55
C PRO A 442 14.26 -21.23 25.90
N THR A 443 14.23 -19.90 25.83
CA THR A 443 13.13 -19.15 25.23
C THR A 443 13.24 -19.19 23.71
N HIS A 444 14.42 -18.90 23.15
CA HIS A 444 14.68 -19.00 21.70
C HIS A 444 14.51 -20.44 21.20
N GLN A 445 14.98 -21.43 21.97
CA GLN A 445 14.78 -22.84 21.63
C GLN A 445 13.30 -23.21 21.52
N ARG A 446 12.49 -22.80 22.49
CA ARG A 446 11.03 -23.06 22.48
C ARG A 446 10.31 -22.38 21.32
N MET A 447 10.72 -21.16 20.95
CA MET A 447 10.17 -20.45 19.79
C MET A 447 10.55 -21.16 18.47
N TYR A 448 11.81 -21.57 18.31
CA TYR A 448 12.23 -22.36 17.15
C TYR A 448 11.52 -23.72 17.08
N ASP A 449 11.38 -24.42 18.21
CA ASP A 449 10.68 -25.70 18.28
C ASP A 449 9.20 -25.56 17.87
N GLY A 450 8.55 -24.46 18.24
CA GLY A 450 7.17 -24.20 17.81
C GLY A 450 7.05 -24.01 16.30
N TRP A 451 8.02 -23.35 15.65
CA TRP A 451 8.08 -23.24 14.19
C TRP A 451 8.29 -24.61 13.55
N LYS A 452 9.28 -25.36 14.04
CA LYS A 452 9.61 -26.71 13.57
C LYS A 452 8.42 -27.67 13.67
N ASN A 453 7.62 -27.54 14.73
CA ASN A 453 6.41 -28.32 14.96
C ASN A 453 5.15 -27.75 14.30
N LYS A 454 5.26 -26.66 13.51
CA LYS A 454 4.17 -26.02 12.77
C LYS A 454 2.99 -25.60 13.65
N LEU A 455 3.28 -25.04 14.82
CA LEU A 455 2.25 -24.38 15.63
C LEU A 455 1.76 -23.11 14.90
N ASP A 456 0.54 -22.65 15.21
CA ASP A 456 0.07 -21.35 14.73
C ASP A 456 0.63 -20.19 15.58
N LEU A 457 0.74 -20.44 16.89
CA LEU A 457 1.18 -19.48 17.89
C LEU A 457 1.83 -20.18 19.08
N PHE A 458 2.93 -19.64 19.57
CA PHE A 458 3.51 -19.98 20.87
C PHE A 458 3.53 -18.73 21.76
N THR A 459 3.21 -18.90 23.04
CA THR A 459 3.33 -17.80 24.01
C THR A 459 4.01 -18.28 25.29
N HIS A 460 4.87 -17.44 25.86
CA HIS A 460 5.55 -17.70 27.13
C HIS A 460 5.71 -16.38 27.89
N SER A 461 5.46 -16.38 29.19
CA SER A 461 5.67 -15.21 30.06
C SER A 461 6.77 -15.50 31.07
N ALA A 462 7.63 -14.51 31.32
CA ALA A 462 8.65 -14.59 32.36
C ALA A 462 8.71 -13.31 33.18
N GLU A 463 9.12 -13.47 34.44
CA GLU A 463 9.42 -12.40 35.39
C GLU A 463 10.56 -12.82 36.31
N GLY A 464 11.14 -11.85 37.02
CA GLY A 464 12.20 -12.12 38.01
C GLY A 464 13.44 -12.78 37.43
N GLU A 465 13.88 -13.87 38.04
CA GLU A 465 15.18 -14.51 37.77
C GLU A 465 15.28 -15.13 36.36
N GLU A 466 14.17 -15.64 35.81
CA GLU A 466 14.15 -16.18 34.44
C GLU A 466 14.41 -15.08 33.41
N LEU A 467 13.70 -13.96 33.54
CA LEU A 467 13.83 -12.84 32.61
C LEU A 467 15.19 -12.15 32.73
N ARG A 468 15.73 -12.05 33.95
CA ARG A 468 17.10 -11.55 34.18
C ARG A 468 18.15 -12.37 33.43
N LYS A 469 18.09 -13.72 33.53
CA LYS A 469 19.00 -14.63 32.83
C LYS A 469 18.89 -14.51 31.31
N HIS A 470 17.67 -14.33 30.79
CA HIS A 470 17.45 -14.11 29.36
C HIS A 470 18.24 -12.88 28.86
N TYR A 471 18.11 -11.73 29.52
CA TYR A 471 18.83 -10.53 29.12
C TYR A 471 20.35 -10.61 29.31
N GLU A 472 20.82 -11.32 30.34
CA GLU A 472 22.26 -11.61 30.50
C GLU A 472 22.79 -12.45 29.34
N TYR A 473 22.03 -13.44 28.88
CA TYR A 473 22.37 -14.23 27.70
C TYR A 473 22.44 -13.34 26.45
N MET A 474 21.44 -12.49 26.20
CA MET A 474 21.42 -11.58 25.04
C MET A 474 22.63 -10.63 25.01
N LEU A 475 23.13 -10.19 26.17
CA LEU A 475 24.33 -9.36 26.28
C LEU A 475 25.64 -10.17 26.14
N SER A 476 25.58 -11.51 26.20
CA SER A 476 26.74 -12.39 26.04
C SER A 476 26.98 -12.85 24.60
N VAL A 477 25.95 -12.82 23.75
CA VAL A 477 26.03 -13.23 22.33
C VAL A 477 26.65 -12.10 21.50
N ASP A 478 27.76 -12.35 20.81
CA ASP A 478 28.53 -11.33 20.08
C ASP A 478 27.70 -10.58 19.02
N SER A 479 26.81 -11.28 18.31
CA SER A 479 25.93 -10.70 17.28
C SER A 479 24.79 -9.86 17.87
N ALA A 480 24.31 -10.18 19.08
CA ALA A 480 23.19 -9.52 19.73
C ALA A 480 23.64 -8.37 20.65
N LYS A 481 24.80 -8.50 21.28
CA LYS A 481 25.31 -7.57 22.28
C LYS A 481 25.30 -6.09 21.84
N PRO A 482 25.79 -5.70 20.64
CA PRO A 482 25.76 -4.30 20.21
C PRO A 482 24.34 -3.72 20.16
N LEU A 483 23.35 -4.56 19.85
CA LEU A 483 21.95 -4.14 19.80
C LEU A 483 21.42 -3.85 21.21
N PHE A 484 21.60 -4.78 22.15
CA PHE A 484 21.07 -4.62 23.51
C PHE A 484 21.81 -3.54 24.31
N GLU A 485 23.11 -3.33 24.08
CA GLU A 485 23.86 -2.20 24.64
C GLU A 485 23.31 -0.85 24.12
N LYS A 486 22.96 -0.77 22.84
CA LYS A 486 22.36 0.43 22.25
C LYS A 486 20.95 0.71 22.79
N ILE A 487 20.17 -0.34 23.08
CA ILE A 487 18.86 -0.22 23.74
C ILE A 487 19.02 0.37 25.15
N GLN A 488 19.95 -0.15 25.95
CA GLN A 488 20.25 0.40 27.28
C GLN A 488 20.74 1.85 27.22
N ALA A 489 21.66 2.15 26.29
CA ALA A 489 22.19 3.51 26.08
C ALA A 489 21.11 4.52 25.66
N SER A 490 19.99 4.05 25.10
CA SER A 490 18.87 4.90 24.69
C SER A 490 17.93 5.29 25.84
N GLY A 491 18.20 4.81 27.06
CA GLY A 491 17.39 5.09 28.25
C GLY A 491 16.21 4.13 28.45
N MET A 492 16.08 3.10 27.60
CA MET A 492 15.06 2.07 27.74
C MET A 492 15.53 1.01 28.75
N SER A 493 14.78 0.83 29.84
CA SER A 493 15.04 -0.22 30.84
C SER A 493 14.55 -1.57 30.35
N PHE A 494 15.22 -2.64 30.76
CA PHE A 494 14.65 -3.98 30.61
C PHE A 494 13.40 -4.12 31.50
N PRO A 495 12.35 -4.77 30.98
CA PRO A 495 11.12 -4.93 31.72
C PRO A 495 11.27 -5.92 32.88
N ASN A 496 10.44 -5.75 33.90
CA ASN A 496 10.39 -6.64 35.06
C ASN A 496 9.48 -7.86 34.83
N TRP A 497 8.59 -7.76 33.84
CA TRP A 497 7.70 -8.80 33.36
C TRP A 497 7.54 -8.64 31.84
N GLN A 498 7.56 -9.74 31.09
CA GLN A 498 7.16 -9.72 29.68
C GLN A 498 6.56 -11.03 29.22
N LYS A 499 5.85 -10.98 28.09
CA LYS A 499 5.34 -12.15 27.40
C LYS A 499 5.78 -12.13 25.93
N TRP A 500 6.46 -13.19 25.52
CA TRP A 500 6.79 -13.43 24.12
C TRP A 500 5.63 -14.14 23.44
N HIS A 501 5.33 -13.70 22.22
CA HIS A 501 4.39 -14.32 21.30
C HIS A 501 5.13 -14.58 19.99
N ALA A 502 5.27 -15.85 19.62
CA ALA A 502 5.84 -16.27 18.34
C ALA A 502 4.69 -16.74 17.44
N ALA A 503 4.29 -15.88 16.50
CA ALA A 503 3.22 -16.17 15.54
C ALA A 503 3.84 -16.67 14.22
N TYR A 504 3.58 -17.92 13.87
CA TYR A 504 4.37 -18.62 12.85
C TYR A 504 3.88 -18.37 11.42
N PHE A 505 4.83 -18.32 10.49
CA PHE A 505 4.64 -18.33 9.04
C PHE A 505 5.58 -19.36 8.38
N SER A 506 5.53 -19.52 7.07
CA SER A 506 6.18 -20.66 6.39
C SER A 506 7.68 -20.76 6.59
N ARG A 507 8.36 -19.61 6.80
CA ARG A 507 9.82 -19.50 6.88
C ARG A 507 10.32 -19.03 8.25
N GLY A 508 9.44 -18.85 9.23
CA GLY A 508 9.81 -18.43 10.58
C GLY A 508 8.63 -17.93 11.40
N TYR A 509 8.82 -16.89 12.19
CA TYR A 509 7.75 -16.32 13.03
C TYR A 509 7.88 -14.81 13.24
N LEU A 510 6.74 -14.15 13.46
CA LEU A 510 6.70 -12.82 14.05
C LEU A 510 6.91 -12.96 15.55
N LEU A 511 7.92 -12.28 16.07
CA LEU A 511 8.19 -12.16 17.50
C LEU A 511 7.53 -10.89 18.01
N ILE A 512 6.56 -11.01 18.92
CA ILE A 512 5.92 -9.87 19.59
C ILE A 512 6.18 -9.98 21.09
N ILE A 513 6.67 -8.91 21.71
CA ILE A 513 6.96 -8.87 23.16
C ILE A 513 6.02 -7.86 23.83
N THR A 514 5.13 -8.33 24.70
CA THR A 514 4.18 -7.49 25.44
C THR A 514 4.63 -7.30 26.90
N LEU A 515 4.37 -6.12 27.46
CA LEU A 515 4.64 -5.76 28.85
C LEU A 515 3.44 -5.95 29.78
N GLU A 516 2.29 -6.27 29.20
CA GLU A 516 1.06 -6.66 29.90
C GLU A 516 0.35 -7.82 29.16
N PRO A 517 -0.63 -8.50 29.79
CA PRO A 517 -1.47 -9.47 29.10
C PRO A 517 -2.22 -8.82 27.91
N TYR A 518 -2.07 -9.40 26.72
CA TYR A 518 -2.76 -8.94 25.52
C TYR A 518 -4.11 -9.63 25.38
N GLU A 519 -5.20 -8.86 25.28
CA GLU A 519 -6.58 -9.41 25.28
C GLU A 519 -6.86 -10.36 24.10
N ASP A 520 -6.48 -9.95 22.88
CA ASP A 520 -6.73 -10.73 21.66
C ASP A 520 -5.42 -11.15 20.98
N VAL A 521 -4.82 -12.24 21.47
CA VAL A 521 -3.55 -12.78 20.92
C VAL A 521 -3.76 -13.40 19.52
N SER A 522 -5.00 -13.69 19.12
CA SER A 522 -5.30 -14.33 17.84
C SER A 522 -4.91 -13.44 16.65
N ILE A 523 -4.90 -12.11 16.84
CA ILE A 523 -4.49 -11.15 15.80
C ILE A 523 -3.08 -11.40 15.28
N PHE A 524 -2.15 -11.85 16.13
CA PHE A 524 -0.75 -12.05 15.74
C PHE A 524 -0.64 -13.14 14.67
N THR A 525 -1.47 -14.18 14.75
CA THR A 525 -1.52 -15.23 13.71
C THR A 525 -2.02 -14.71 12.36
N ARG A 526 -2.93 -13.72 12.37
CA ARG A 526 -3.43 -13.07 11.14
C ARG A 526 -2.34 -12.21 10.50
N PHE A 527 -1.57 -11.47 11.30
CA PHE A 527 -0.41 -10.72 10.83
C PHE A 527 0.68 -11.64 10.28
N ALA A 528 0.95 -12.77 10.94
CA ALA A 528 1.93 -13.75 10.45
C ALA A 528 1.53 -14.30 9.07
N LYS A 529 0.24 -14.59 8.85
CA LYS A 529 -0.27 -15.01 7.53
C LYS A 529 -0.12 -13.94 6.45
N VAL A 530 -0.38 -12.67 6.78
CA VAL A 530 -0.17 -11.55 5.83
C VAL A 530 1.31 -11.37 5.53
N PHE A 531 2.16 -11.46 6.54
CA PHE A 531 3.60 -11.38 6.37
C PHE A 531 4.14 -12.54 5.54
N ASP A 532 3.60 -13.75 5.67
CA ASP A 532 3.97 -14.91 4.85
C ASP A 532 3.81 -14.63 3.34
N GLN A 533 2.73 -13.95 2.98
CA GLN A 533 2.47 -13.53 1.60
C GLN A 533 3.50 -12.48 1.14
N ALA A 534 3.81 -11.51 1.99
CA ALA A 534 4.82 -10.50 1.71
C ALA A 534 6.21 -11.13 1.55
N TYR A 535 6.58 -12.06 2.43
CA TYR A 535 7.85 -12.77 2.38
C TYR A 535 7.95 -13.68 1.14
N THR A 536 6.85 -14.31 0.73
CA THR A 536 6.81 -15.06 -0.54
C THR A 536 7.09 -14.15 -1.73
N ARG A 537 6.48 -12.96 -1.78
CA ARG A 537 6.76 -11.97 -2.84
C ARG A 537 8.22 -11.53 -2.81
N PHE A 538 8.79 -11.29 -1.63
CA PHE A 538 10.20 -10.97 -1.47
C PHE A 538 11.10 -12.04 -2.10
N LEU A 539 10.84 -13.32 -1.83
CA LEU A 539 11.58 -14.43 -2.43
C LEU A 539 11.39 -14.50 -3.96
N ASP A 540 10.18 -14.24 -4.45
CA ASP A 540 9.88 -14.19 -5.88
C ASP A 540 10.63 -13.04 -6.57
N LEU A 541 10.72 -11.87 -5.93
CA LEU A 541 11.49 -10.72 -6.41
C LEU A 541 12.99 -11.03 -6.45
N GLN A 542 13.57 -11.60 -5.39
CA GLN A 542 14.98 -12.03 -5.39
C GLN A 542 15.29 -12.98 -6.54
N LYS A 543 14.38 -13.93 -6.79
CA LYS A 543 14.51 -14.87 -7.91
C LYS A 543 14.43 -14.16 -9.26
N SER A 544 13.50 -13.22 -9.42
CA SER A 544 13.35 -12.42 -10.65
C SER A 544 14.57 -11.54 -10.91
N GLU A 545 15.11 -10.91 -9.87
CA GLU A 545 16.33 -10.08 -9.92
C GLU A 545 17.54 -10.93 -10.35
N ALA A 546 17.73 -12.10 -9.73
CA ALA A 546 18.79 -13.03 -10.11
C ALA A 546 18.64 -13.52 -11.57
N GLN A 547 17.40 -13.78 -12.02
CA GLN A 547 17.13 -14.19 -13.39
C GLN A 547 17.37 -13.07 -14.40
N ALA A 548 17.01 -11.82 -14.07
CA ALA A 548 17.31 -10.66 -14.89
C ALA A 548 18.81 -10.47 -15.04
N ARG A 549 19.55 -10.57 -13.93
CA ARG A 549 21.02 -10.49 -13.92
C ARG A 549 21.67 -11.59 -14.78
N GLU A 550 21.21 -12.83 -14.67
CA GLU A 550 21.71 -13.93 -15.50
C GLU A 550 21.41 -13.69 -16.99
N SER A 551 20.25 -13.12 -17.32
CA SER A 551 19.87 -12.78 -18.70
C SER A 551 20.77 -11.68 -19.28
N GLU A 552 21.14 -10.67 -18.49
CA GLU A 552 22.12 -9.65 -18.88
C GLU A 552 23.48 -10.26 -19.20
N ILE A 553 23.96 -11.16 -18.34
CA ILE A 553 25.25 -11.87 -18.55
C ILE A 553 25.19 -12.69 -19.84
N GLN A 554 24.10 -13.45 -20.07
CA GLN A 554 23.94 -14.23 -21.31
C GLN A 554 23.91 -13.33 -22.55
N LEU A 555 23.22 -12.19 -22.49
CA LEU A 555 23.19 -11.24 -23.61
C LEU A 555 24.58 -10.65 -23.89
N ALA A 556 25.33 -10.33 -22.85
CA ALA A 556 26.70 -9.84 -22.95
C ALA A 556 27.63 -10.89 -23.60
N LEU A 557 27.54 -12.15 -23.17
CA LEU A 557 28.26 -13.28 -23.76
C LEU A 557 27.88 -13.49 -25.23
N GLU A 558 26.59 -13.45 -25.55
CA GLU A 558 26.10 -13.66 -26.92
C GLU A 558 26.49 -12.51 -27.85
N ARG A 559 26.60 -11.27 -27.37
CA ARG A 559 27.12 -10.15 -28.18
C ARG A 559 28.57 -10.33 -28.58
N VAL A 560 29.41 -10.83 -27.66
CA VAL A 560 30.81 -11.18 -27.98
C VAL A 560 30.84 -12.31 -29.00
N ARG A 561 30.04 -13.37 -28.80
CA ARG A 561 29.92 -14.49 -29.76
C ARG A 561 29.41 -14.04 -31.13
N ALA A 562 28.40 -13.17 -31.17
CA ALA A 562 27.79 -12.72 -32.42
C ALA A 562 28.75 -11.85 -33.23
N ARG A 563 29.49 -10.93 -32.57
CA ARG A 563 30.50 -10.12 -33.27
C ARG A 563 31.54 -11.02 -33.92
N THR A 564 31.97 -12.06 -33.23
CA THR A 564 33.04 -12.93 -33.72
C THR A 564 32.57 -13.89 -34.79
N MET A 565 31.34 -14.42 -34.68
CA MET A 565 30.71 -15.20 -35.76
C MET A 565 30.49 -14.39 -37.03
N ALA A 566 30.30 -13.08 -36.92
CA ALA A 566 30.12 -12.19 -38.06
C ALA A 566 31.42 -11.86 -38.83
N MET A 567 32.59 -12.22 -38.27
CA MET A 567 33.89 -11.96 -38.91
C MET A 567 33.96 -12.62 -40.30
N GLN A 568 34.35 -11.84 -41.30
CA GLN A 568 34.62 -12.32 -42.66
C GLN A 568 36.12 -12.48 -42.92
N HIS A 569 36.92 -11.61 -42.30
CA HIS A 569 38.36 -11.62 -42.40
C HIS A 569 39.04 -11.80 -41.05
N SER A 570 40.23 -12.39 -41.07
CA SER A 570 40.98 -12.68 -39.84
C SER A 570 41.49 -11.42 -39.11
N ASP A 571 41.68 -10.30 -39.82
CA ASP A 571 42.10 -9.01 -39.24
C ASP A 571 41.01 -8.32 -38.39
N GLU A 572 39.75 -8.74 -38.50
CA GLU A 572 38.63 -8.23 -37.71
C GLU A 572 38.66 -8.64 -36.22
N LEU A 573 39.59 -9.51 -35.80
CA LEU A 573 39.67 -10.02 -34.42
C LEU A 573 39.85 -8.89 -33.38
N THR A 574 40.48 -7.78 -33.77
CA THR A 574 40.66 -6.59 -32.92
C THR A 574 39.33 -5.97 -32.48
N GLU A 575 38.29 -6.02 -33.31
CA GLU A 575 36.97 -5.51 -32.94
C GLU A 575 36.30 -6.36 -31.87
N ALA A 576 36.58 -7.65 -31.81
CA ALA A 576 36.09 -8.53 -30.75
C ALA A 576 36.65 -8.14 -29.37
N SER A 577 37.91 -7.68 -29.30
CA SER A 577 38.54 -7.15 -28.05
C SER A 577 37.73 -5.97 -27.50
N LYS A 578 37.34 -5.06 -28.39
CA LYS A 578 36.55 -3.89 -28.03
C LYS A 578 35.17 -4.26 -27.50
N VAL A 579 34.48 -5.19 -28.16
CA VAL A 579 33.14 -5.64 -27.73
C VAL A 579 33.23 -6.33 -26.36
N LEU A 580 34.28 -7.12 -26.11
CA LEU A 580 34.52 -7.77 -24.82
C LEU A 580 34.61 -6.74 -23.68
N ASP A 581 35.50 -5.74 -23.78
CA ASP A 581 35.64 -4.69 -22.75
C ASP A 581 34.31 -3.93 -22.53
N GLN A 582 33.62 -3.57 -23.62
CA GLN A 582 32.31 -2.90 -23.53
C GLN A 582 31.26 -3.75 -22.80
N GLN A 583 31.20 -5.06 -23.07
CA GLN A 583 30.21 -5.93 -22.46
C GLN A 583 30.52 -6.18 -20.97
N VAL A 584 31.79 -6.34 -20.60
CA VAL A 584 32.19 -6.49 -19.20
C VAL A 584 31.82 -5.24 -18.39
N ARG A 585 32.10 -4.05 -18.92
CA ARG A 585 31.70 -2.78 -18.29
C ARG A 585 30.19 -2.60 -18.21
N ALA A 586 29.45 -3.02 -19.23
CA ALA A 586 27.98 -2.96 -19.25
C ALA A 586 27.35 -3.84 -18.16
N LEU A 587 28.06 -4.86 -17.67
CA LEU A 587 27.64 -5.65 -16.51
C LEU A 587 27.94 -4.96 -15.17
N GLY A 588 28.45 -3.72 -15.17
CA GLY A 588 28.76 -2.97 -13.95
C GLY A 588 30.14 -3.30 -13.35
N ILE A 589 30.99 -4.02 -14.07
CA ILE A 589 32.35 -4.36 -13.64
C ILE A 589 33.29 -3.24 -14.09
N ASP A 590 33.83 -2.47 -13.16
CA ASP A 590 34.73 -1.36 -13.51
C ASP A 590 36.17 -1.85 -13.74
N THR A 591 36.54 -1.92 -15.02
CA THR A 591 37.85 -2.38 -15.46
C THR A 591 38.81 -1.22 -15.80
N TRP A 592 40.11 -1.41 -15.62
CA TRP A 592 41.14 -0.59 -16.28
C TRP A 592 41.13 -0.89 -17.78
N GLY A 593 41.17 -2.17 -18.12
CA GLY A 593 41.01 -2.67 -19.49
C GLY A 593 40.83 -4.18 -19.50
N CYS A 594 40.57 -4.69 -20.70
CA CYS A 594 40.52 -6.11 -20.98
C CYS A 594 41.48 -6.43 -22.12
N ALA A 595 42.10 -7.60 -22.03
CA ALA A 595 42.89 -8.15 -23.13
C ALA A 595 42.54 -9.60 -23.38
N PHE A 596 42.87 -10.06 -24.58
CA PHE A 596 43.09 -11.48 -24.79
C PHE A 596 44.50 -11.70 -25.30
N HIS A 597 45.14 -12.68 -24.69
CA HIS A 597 46.53 -13.05 -24.91
C HIS A 597 46.56 -14.41 -25.56
N ILE A 598 47.24 -14.53 -26.70
CA ILE A 598 47.28 -15.73 -27.53
C ILE A 598 48.70 -16.26 -27.56
N TYR A 599 48.86 -17.53 -27.21
CA TYR A 599 50.15 -18.20 -27.26
C TYR A 599 50.65 -18.32 -28.70
N ALA A 600 51.89 -17.89 -28.93
CA ALA A 600 52.57 -18.08 -30.21
C ALA A 600 53.47 -19.32 -30.19
N ASP A 601 53.70 -19.91 -31.37
CA ASP A 601 54.72 -20.95 -31.59
C ASP A 601 56.15 -20.37 -31.58
N ASP A 602 56.27 -19.05 -31.41
CA ASP A 602 57.53 -18.32 -31.31
C ASP A 602 58.00 -18.29 -29.83
N PRO A 603 59.21 -18.78 -29.52
CA PRO A 603 59.75 -18.71 -28.17
C PRO A 603 60.02 -17.27 -27.67
N GLU A 604 60.12 -16.29 -28.56
CA GLU A 604 60.42 -14.90 -28.20
C GLU A 604 59.22 -14.14 -27.61
N GLY A 605 57.99 -14.66 -27.74
CA GLY A 605 56.82 -14.00 -27.15
C GLY A 605 55.49 -14.35 -27.81
N ASP A 606 54.43 -13.93 -27.15
CA ASP A 606 53.03 -14.18 -27.49
C ASP A 606 52.36 -12.93 -28.09
N TYR A 607 51.09 -13.00 -28.46
CA TYR A 607 50.34 -11.87 -29.05
C TYR A 607 49.20 -11.41 -28.14
N GLU A 608 49.04 -10.10 -27.98
CA GLU A 608 48.01 -9.51 -27.12
C GLU A 608 47.17 -8.45 -27.85
N TRP A 609 45.87 -8.43 -27.56
CA TRP A 609 44.91 -7.43 -28.02
C TRP A 609 44.26 -6.75 -26.83
N PHE A 610 44.68 -5.52 -26.56
CA PHE A 610 44.21 -4.73 -25.42
C PHE A 610 43.15 -3.70 -25.82
N SER A 611 42.08 -3.63 -25.02
CA SER A 611 41.03 -2.62 -25.11
C SER A 611 40.75 -2.01 -23.74
N SER A 612 40.44 -0.72 -23.72
CA SER A 612 40.06 0.02 -22.52
C SER A 612 39.04 1.12 -22.85
N LYS A 613 38.63 1.90 -21.85
CA LYS A 613 37.85 3.14 -22.04
C LYS A 613 38.51 4.11 -23.04
N ALA A 614 39.84 4.11 -23.17
CA ALA A 614 40.56 4.99 -24.09
C ALA A 614 40.49 4.50 -25.56
N GLY A 615 40.05 3.27 -25.80
CA GLY A 615 39.98 2.65 -27.12
C GLY A 615 40.71 1.33 -27.19
N THR A 616 41.01 0.90 -28.42
CA THR A 616 41.67 -0.38 -28.72
C THR A 616 43.04 -0.10 -29.31
N LEU A 617 44.03 -0.88 -28.89
CA LEU A 617 45.38 -0.82 -29.46
C LEU A 617 45.51 -1.78 -30.65
N PRO A 618 46.42 -1.51 -31.61
CA PRO A 618 46.90 -2.53 -32.53
C PRO A 618 47.45 -3.71 -31.73
N PHE A 619 47.33 -4.94 -32.27
CA PHE A 619 47.92 -6.09 -31.59
C PHE A 619 49.43 -5.94 -31.49
N TYR A 620 50.00 -6.42 -30.39
CA TYR A 620 51.44 -6.33 -30.12
C TYR A 620 51.98 -7.65 -29.59
N LYS A 621 53.31 -7.79 -29.64
CA LYS A 621 54.01 -8.96 -29.13
C LYS A 621 54.38 -8.73 -27.67
N THR A 622 54.02 -9.66 -26.80
CA THR A 622 54.38 -9.67 -25.37
C THR A 622 55.53 -10.64 -25.14
N PRO A 623 56.58 -10.28 -24.38
CA PRO A 623 57.70 -11.18 -24.12
C PRO A 623 57.27 -12.33 -23.18
N ARG A 624 57.92 -13.49 -23.30
CA ARG A 624 57.67 -14.65 -22.42
C ARG A 624 58.57 -14.62 -21.18
N GLU A 625 58.48 -13.55 -20.40
CA GLU A 625 59.26 -13.32 -19.18
C GLU A 625 58.40 -12.69 -18.06
N ASN A 626 58.95 -12.57 -16.84
CA ASN A 626 58.27 -11.95 -15.68
C ASN A 626 56.84 -12.49 -15.46
N PHE A 627 55.85 -11.62 -15.29
CA PHE A 627 54.47 -12.03 -15.04
C PHE A 627 53.82 -12.71 -16.27
N PHE A 628 54.23 -12.38 -17.49
CA PHE A 628 53.76 -13.08 -18.70
C PHE A 628 54.21 -14.54 -18.70
N LEU A 629 55.46 -14.82 -18.31
CA LEU A 629 55.94 -16.21 -18.16
C LEU A 629 55.14 -16.96 -17.10
N LYS A 630 54.89 -16.32 -15.95
CA LYS A 630 54.08 -16.92 -14.86
C LYS A 630 52.68 -17.29 -15.36
N PHE A 631 52.01 -16.41 -16.11
CA PHE A 631 50.68 -16.67 -16.65
C PHE A 631 50.71 -17.78 -17.70
N TYR A 632 51.70 -17.77 -18.58
CA TYR A 632 51.91 -18.84 -19.57
C TYR A 632 52.07 -20.22 -18.91
N GLU A 633 52.94 -20.34 -17.90
CA GLU A 633 53.20 -21.60 -17.20
C GLU A 633 51.94 -22.12 -16.49
N LYS A 634 51.19 -21.24 -15.83
CA LYS A 634 49.90 -21.56 -15.18
C LYS A 634 48.87 -22.09 -16.17
N GLY A 635 48.69 -21.39 -17.29
CA GLY A 635 47.79 -21.84 -18.35
C GLY A 635 48.22 -23.18 -18.96
N LYS A 636 49.52 -23.40 -19.16
CA LYS A 636 50.05 -24.69 -19.66
C LYS A 636 49.93 -25.82 -18.64
N ALA A 637 49.91 -25.52 -17.34
CA ALA A 637 49.63 -26.49 -16.28
C ALA A 637 48.14 -26.88 -16.20
N GLY A 638 47.26 -26.23 -16.96
CA GLY A 638 45.82 -26.53 -17.01
C GLY A 638 44.99 -25.80 -15.96
N GLU A 639 45.52 -24.74 -15.35
CA GLU A 639 44.75 -23.84 -14.48
C GLU A 639 43.65 -23.14 -15.30
N THR A 640 42.46 -22.96 -14.73
CA THR A 640 41.32 -22.33 -15.42
C THR A 640 41.17 -20.84 -15.09
N PHE A 641 41.58 -20.44 -13.89
CA PHE A 641 41.47 -19.07 -13.41
C PHE A 641 42.59 -18.75 -12.43
N HIS A 642 43.18 -17.57 -12.55
CA HIS A 642 44.19 -17.04 -11.64
C HIS A 642 43.93 -15.55 -11.38
N VAL A 643 44.20 -15.08 -10.17
CA VAL A 643 44.17 -13.65 -9.84
C VAL A 643 45.56 -13.21 -9.40
N GLU A 644 46.10 -12.20 -10.07
CA GLU A 644 47.36 -11.55 -9.68
C GLU A 644 47.07 -10.16 -9.11
N GLU A 645 47.57 -9.89 -7.91
CA GLU A 645 47.38 -8.61 -7.23
C GLU A 645 48.65 -7.76 -7.36
N PHE A 646 48.52 -6.56 -7.90
CA PHE A 646 49.60 -5.58 -7.97
C PHE A 646 49.25 -4.39 -7.09
N LEU A 647 49.89 -4.28 -5.93
CA LEU A 647 49.59 -3.25 -4.93
C LEU A 647 50.79 -2.34 -4.66
N GLY A 648 50.58 -1.02 -4.61
CA GLY A 648 51.59 -0.04 -4.20
C GLY A 648 52.86 -0.10 -5.06
N GLU A 649 54.03 -0.25 -4.42
CA GLU A 649 55.33 -0.33 -5.13
C GLU A 649 55.40 -1.47 -6.15
N ALA A 650 54.70 -2.59 -5.92
CA ALA A 650 54.64 -3.68 -6.89
C ALA A 650 53.84 -3.28 -8.15
N CYS A 651 52.79 -2.47 -8.00
CA CYS A 651 52.02 -1.92 -9.11
C CYS A 651 52.85 -0.91 -9.93
N LYS A 652 53.60 -0.05 -9.24
CA LYS A 652 54.53 0.88 -9.89
C LYS A 652 55.59 0.14 -10.72
N ALA A 653 56.24 -0.88 -10.14
CA ALA A 653 57.22 -1.70 -10.84
C ALA A 653 56.61 -2.44 -12.05
N HIS A 654 55.37 -2.92 -11.92
CA HIS A 654 54.62 -3.54 -13.01
C HIS A 654 54.44 -2.56 -14.19
N TYR A 655 53.99 -1.33 -13.93
CA TYR A 655 53.83 -0.31 -14.98
C TYR A 655 55.14 0.19 -15.57
N GLU A 656 56.20 0.34 -14.76
CA GLU A 656 57.55 0.67 -15.26
C GLU A 656 58.03 -0.37 -16.27
N TYR A 657 57.77 -1.65 -16.00
CA TYR A 657 58.07 -2.73 -16.92
C TYR A 657 57.15 -2.73 -18.16
N ILE A 658 55.83 -2.61 -18.02
CA ILE A 658 54.93 -2.58 -19.19
C ILE A 658 55.26 -1.40 -20.12
N MET A 659 55.72 -0.27 -19.58
CA MET A 659 56.19 0.85 -20.40
C MET A 659 57.35 0.46 -21.34
N THR A 660 58.14 -0.57 -21.04
CA THR A 660 59.22 -1.02 -21.94
C THR A 660 58.71 -1.79 -23.17
N ILE A 661 57.46 -2.27 -23.14
CA ILE A 661 56.88 -3.09 -24.19
C ILE A 661 56.43 -2.20 -25.37
N PRO A 662 56.81 -2.51 -26.63
CA PRO A 662 56.36 -1.75 -27.80
C PRO A 662 54.83 -1.68 -27.90
N VAL A 663 54.28 -0.61 -28.47
CA VAL A 663 52.83 -0.32 -28.61
C VAL A 663 52.16 -0.02 -27.26
N MET A 664 52.11 -0.96 -26.33
CA MET A 664 51.47 -0.75 -25.02
C MET A 664 52.22 0.32 -24.21
N GLY A 665 53.55 0.28 -24.19
CA GLY A 665 54.36 1.26 -23.50
C GLY A 665 54.30 2.65 -24.13
N ASP A 666 54.14 2.75 -25.46
CA ASP A 666 53.91 4.03 -26.13
C ASP A 666 52.57 4.63 -25.72
N ALA A 667 51.51 3.81 -25.70
CA ALA A 667 50.18 4.21 -25.27
C ALA A 667 50.16 4.68 -23.80
N LEU A 668 50.81 3.94 -22.89
CA LEU A 668 50.88 4.34 -21.48
C LEU A 668 51.70 5.62 -21.27
N ARG A 669 52.81 5.80 -22.00
CA ARG A 669 53.58 7.04 -21.97
C ARG A 669 52.75 8.23 -22.45
N GLU A 670 51.93 8.05 -23.49
CA GLU A 670 51.01 9.08 -23.98
C GLU A 670 49.95 9.44 -22.93
N VAL A 671 49.36 8.44 -22.26
CA VAL A 671 48.44 8.66 -21.14
C VAL A 671 49.09 9.55 -20.07
N VAL A 672 50.31 9.22 -19.63
CA VAL A 672 51.04 10.03 -18.65
C VAL A 672 51.39 11.43 -19.17
N ALA A 673 51.84 11.54 -20.43
CA ALA A 673 52.18 12.81 -21.06
C ALA A 673 50.95 13.74 -21.23
N SER A 674 49.77 13.17 -21.42
CA SER A 674 48.50 13.90 -21.50
C SER A 674 47.89 14.28 -20.15
N GLY A 675 48.59 13.98 -19.03
CA GLY A 675 48.17 14.30 -17.67
C GLY A 675 47.29 13.25 -17.00
N GLY A 676 47.16 12.05 -17.60
CA GLY A 676 46.51 10.90 -16.97
C GLY A 676 47.40 10.23 -15.92
N SER A 677 46.78 9.61 -14.91
CA SER A 677 47.47 8.83 -13.89
C SER A 677 47.30 7.33 -14.13
N LEU A 678 48.35 6.55 -13.84
CA LEU A 678 48.27 5.10 -13.81
C LEU A 678 47.73 4.61 -12.46
N PRO A 679 47.08 3.44 -12.40
CA PRO A 679 46.61 2.85 -11.15
C PRO A 679 47.73 2.67 -10.12
N GLU A 680 47.46 3.00 -8.86
CA GLU A 680 48.35 2.69 -7.72
C GLU A 680 48.17 1.24 -7.22
N SER A 681 47.06 0.61 -7.60
CA SER A 681 46.75 -0.80 -7.36
C SER A 681 45.88 -1.34 -8.48
N GLN A 682 46.08 -2.60 -8.86
CA GLN A 682 45.19 -3.33 -9.77
C GLN A 682 45.14 -4.82 -9.46
N TYR A 683 44.08 -5.46 -9.95
CA TYR A 683 43.83 -6.89 -9.84
C TYR A 683 43.62 -7.47 -11.24
N ASP A 684 44.56 -8.31 -11.65
CA ASP A 684 44.55 -8.98 -12.95
C ASP A 684 43.86 -10.32 -12.82
N HIS A 685 42.70 -10.45 -13.45
CA HIS A 685 41.91 -11.67 -13.46
C HIS A 685 42.17 -12.40 -14.77
N ILE A 686 42.84 -13.55 -14.68
CA ILE A 686 43.29 -14.33 -15.83
C ILE A 686 42.41 -15.57 -15.96
N ALA A 687 41.57 -15.59 -17.00
CA ALA A 687 40.72 -16.71 -17.35
C ALA A 687 41.31 -17.47 -18.55
N PHE A 688 41.88 -18.65 -18.29
CA PHE A 688 42.63 -19.42 -19.27
C PHE A 688 41.71 -20.21 -20.23
N PHE A 689 42.16 -20.36 -21.47
CA PHE A 689 41.57 -21.25 -22.47
C PHE A 689 42.67 -21.92 -23.29
N LYS A 690 42.32 -22.89 -24.16
CA LYS A 690 43.29 -23.74 -24.86
C LYS A 690 44.42 -22.99 -25.60
N HIS A 691 44.12 -21.82 -26.16
CA HIS A 691 45.03 -21.07 -27.02
C HIS A 691 45.63 -19.83 -26.33
N GLY A 692 45.31 -19.58 -25.07
CA GLY A 692 45.65 -18.30 -24.43
C GLY A 692 44.90 -18.04 -23.13
N PHE A 693 44.70 -16.77 -22.81
CA PHE A 693 43.85 -16.34 -21.70
C PHE A 693 43.16 -15.01 -22.00
N LEU A 694 42.02 -14.79 -21.35
CA LEU A 694 41.42 -13.46 -21.21
C LEU A 694 41.96 -12.82 -19.94
N LEU A 695 42.33 -11.54 -20.03
CA LEU A 695 42.80 -10.72 -18.93
C LEU A 695 41.75 -9.63 -18.65
N PHE A 696 41.27 -9.56 -17.41
CA PHE A 696 40.40 -8.48 -16.94
C PHE A 696 41.10 -7.74 -15.80
N ILE A 697 41.47 -6.49 -16.03
CA ILE A 697 42.17 -5.67 -15.06
C ILE A 697 41.14 -4.81 -14.34
N THR A 698 41.06 -4.88 -13.02
CA THR A 698 40.10 -4.11 -12.20
C THR A 698 40.81 -3.32 -11.10
N TYR A 699 40.15 -2.29 -10.58
CA TYR A 699 40.72 -1.42 -9.54
C TYR A 699 40.54 -1.97 -8.11
N GLN A 700 39.65 -2.93 -7.92
CA GLN A 700 39.26 -3.53 -6.64
C GLN A 700 39.06 -5.04 -6.82
N PRO A 701 39.15 -5.86 -5.75
CA PRO A 701 38.76 -7.26 -5.82
C PRO A 701 37.29 -7.42 -6.23
N VAL A 702 37.00 -8.32 -7.17
CA VAL A 702 35.64 -8.59 -7.69
C VAL A 702 35.30 -10.09 -7.68
N PRO A 703 35.30 -10.75 -6.51
CA PRO A 703 35.05 -12.20 -6.42
C PRO A 703 33.72 -12.64 -7.05
N GLU A 704 32.70 -11.78 -7.01
CA GLU A 704 31.39 -11.99 -7.63
C GLU A 704 31.43 -12.03 -9.18
N ALA A 705 32.47 -11.48 -9.80
CA ALA A 705 32.64 -11.46 -11.26
C ALA A 705 33.45 -12.64 -11.80
N HIS A 706 34.06 -13.47 -10.94
CA HIS A 706 34.95 -14.56 -11.37
C HIS A 706 34.25 -15.59 -12.28
N ASP A 707 33.00 -15.98 -11.96
CA ASP A 707 32.21 -16.88 -12.82
C ASP A 707 31.93 -16.25 -14.20
N ILE A 708 31.66 -14.95 -14.22
CA ILE A 708 31.41 -14.19 -15.45
C ILE A 708 32.66 -14.22 -16.34
N PHE A 709 33.85 -13.97 -15.78
CA PHE A 709 35.11 -14.00 -16.53
C PHE A 709 35.42 -15.38 -17.13
N LEU A 710 35.21 -16.44 -16.35
CA LEU A 710 35.35 -17.82 -16.82
C LEU A 710 34.40 -18.13 -18.00
N ARG A 711 33.16 -17.64 -17.93
CA ARG A 711 32.18 -17.81 -19.01
C ARG A 711 32.57 -17.04 -20.27
N PHE A 712 33.11 -15.82 -20.14
CA PHE A 712 33.67 -15.08 -21.28
C PHE A 712 34.83 -15.84 -21.92
N ALA A 713 35.76 -16.41 -21.14
CA ALA A 713 36.88 -17.17 -21.67
C ALA A 713 36.43 -18.39 -22.48
N LYS A 714 35.41 -19.11 -21.97
CA LYS A 714 34.81 -20.25 -22.69
C LYS A 714 34.15 -19.85 -24.01
N VAL A 715 33.42 -18.73 -24.04
CA VAL A 715 32.80 -18.20 -25.28
C VAL A 715 33.88 -17.73 -26.25
N PHE A 716 34.93 -17.10 -25.74
CA PHE A 716 36.05 -16.62 -26.54
C PHE A 716 36.87 -17.78 -27.12
N GLU A 717 37.03 -18.90 -26.42
CA GLU A 717 37.72 -20.08 -26.95
C GLU A 717 37.04 -20.64 -28.22
N GLN A 718 35.71 -20.77 -28.18
CA GLN A 718 34.90 -21.20 -29.33
C GLN A 718 35.07 -20.24 -30.51
N THR A 719 35.08 -18.94 -30.19
CA THR A 719 35.30 -17.84 -31.12
C THR A 719 36.69 -17.88 -31.76
N TYR A 720 37.74 -18.08 -30.97
CA TYR A 720 39.11 -18.07 -31.44
C TYR A 720 39.39 -19.26 -32.39
N THR A 721 38.74 -20.40 -32.14
CA THR A 721 38.75 -21.53 -33.06
C THR A 721 38.21 -21.15 -34.45
N ARG A 722 37.14 -20.35 -34.52
CA ARG A 722 36.61 -19.83 -35.79
C ARG A 722 37.58 -18.90 -36.52
N PHE A 723 38.29 -18.05 -35.78
CA PHE A 723 39.35 -17.22 -36.37
C PHE A 723 40.46 -18.07 -37.00
N LEU A 724 40.87 -19.17 -36.34
CA LEU A 724 41.85 -20.10 -36.91
C LEU A 724 41.33 -20.76 -38.20
N ASP A 725 40.04 -21.12 -38.24
CA ASP A 725 39.41 -21.65 -39.44
C ASP A 725 39.37 -20.62 -40.58
N LEU A 726 39.09 -19.34 -40.28
CA LEU A 726 39.13 -18.24 -41.26
C LEU A 726 40.55 -18.04 -41.81
N LYS A 727 41.57 -17.97 -40.96
CA LYS A 727 42.97 -17.90 -41.42
C LYS A 727 43.35 -19.05 -42.32
N LYS A 728 42.90 -20.26 -41.98
CA LYS A 728 43.12 -21.44 -42.82
C LYS A 728 42.40 -21.33 -44.15
N ALA A 729 41.14 -20.87 -44.16
CA ALA A 729 40.35 -20.69 -45.38
C ALA A 729 40.95 -19.60 -46.29
N GLU A 730 41.41 -18.48 -45.73
CA GLU A 730 42.09 -17.41 -46.47
C GLU A 730 43.38 -17.92 -47.12
N ALA A 731 44.21 -18.66 -46.36
CA ALA A 731 45.43 -19.27 -46.90
C ALA A 731 45.12 -20.29 -48.02
N GLN A 732 44.08 -21.10 -47.87
CA GLN A 732 43.63 -22.05 -48.88
C GLN A 732 43.09 -21.35 -50.14
N ALA A 733 42.31 -20.28 -49.98
CA ALA A 733 41.81 -19.50 -51.11
C ALA A 733 42.96 -18.85 -51.88
N ARG A 734 43.96 -18.32 -51.16
CA ARG A 734 45.17 -17.77 -51.76
C ARG A 734 45.96 -18.82 -52.54
N GLU A 735 46.13 -20.02 -51.96
CA GLU A 735 46.80 -21.13 -52.63
C GLU A 735 46.05 -21.61 -53.88
N ALA A 736 44.72 -21.69 -53.81
CA ALA A 736 43.89 -22.04 -54.97
C ALA A 736 43.98 -21.01 -56.10
N GLN A 737 44.07 -19.71 -55.79
CA GLN A 737 44.32 -18.67 -56.81
C GLN A 737 45.64 -18.90 -57.54
N ILE A 738 46.70 -19.26 -56.81
CA ILE A 738 48.01 -19.57 -57.40
C ILE A 738 47.91 -20.81 -58.30
N GLU A 739 47.26 -21.88 -57.85
CA GLU A 739 47.09 -23.09 -58.68
C GLU A 739 46.27 -22.84 -59.96
N VAL A 740 45.20 -22.04 -59.89
CA VAL A 740 44.41 -21.66 -61.08
C VAL A 740 45.27 -20.89 -62.08
N ALA A 741 46.11 -19.97 -61.60
CA ALA A 741 47.04 -19.24 -62.44
C ALA A 741 48.06 -20.17 -63.12
N LEU A 742 48.64 -21.11 -62.37
CA LEU A 742 49.55 -22.13 -62.92
C LEU A 742 48.85 -23.04 -63.94
N GLU A 743 47.61 -23.45 -63.69
CA GLU A 743 46.85 -24.31 -64.61
C GLU A 743 46.51 -23.60 -65.93
N ARG A 744 46.21 -22.28 -65.90
CA ARG A 744 46.03 -21.48 -67.11
C ARG A 744 47.31 -21.47 -67.96
N ILE A 745 48.46 -21.33 -67.31
CA ILE A 745 49.77 -21.37 -67.97
C ILE A 745 50.04 -22.76 -68.55
N ARG A 746 49.79 -23.83 -67.78
CA ARG A 746 49.91 -25.21 -68.27
C ARG A 746 49.01 -25.44 -69.49
N SER A 747 47.75 -25.04 -69.41
CA SER A 747 46.78 -25.17 -70.50
C SER A 747 47.21 -24.42 -71.76
N ARG A 748 47.67 -23.16 -71.63
CA ARG A 748 48.15 -22.38 -72.80
C ARG A 748 49.38 -23.00 -73.43
N ALA A 749 50.34 -23.45 -72.63
CA ALA A 749 51.52 -24.13 -73.12
C ALA A 749 51.18 -25.50 -73.73
N MET A 750 50.15 -26.19 -73.22
CA MET A 750 49.66 -27.44 -73.79
C MET A 750 48.85 -27.26 -75.08
N ALA A 751 48.40 -26.04 -75.38
CA ALA A 751 47.79 -25.69 -76.65
C ALA A 751 48.82 -25.20 -77.69
N MET A 752 50.11 -25.16 -77.33
CA MET A 752 51.16 -24.68 -78.20
C MET A 752 51.40 -25.63 -79.38
N HIS A 753 51.41 -25.07 -80.60
CA HIS A 753 51.65 -25.78 -81.85
C HIS A 753 52.91 -25.28 -82.60
N ASP A 754 53.31 -24.03 -82.37
CA ASP A 754 54.52 -23.44 -82.92
C ASP A 754 55.49 -22.90 -81.84
N PRO A 755 56.83 -23.05 -81.99
CA PRO A 755 57.83 -22.46 -81.10
C PRO A 755 57.68 -20.94 -80.86
N GLU A 756 57.17 -20.16 -81.83
CA GLU A 756 56.99 -18.71 -81.68
C GLU A 756 55.96 -18.33 -80.59
N GLU A 757 55.01 -19.23 -80.31
CA GLU A 757 53.97 -19.06 -79.29
C GLU A 757 54.52 -19.07 -77.84
N LEU A 758 55.79 -19.44 -77.63
CA LEU A 758 56.42 -19.38 -76.30
C LEU A 758 56.39 -17.96 -75.73
N THR A 759 56.46 -16.95 -76.59
CA THR A 759 56.37 -15.53 -76.21
C THR A 759 54.98 -15.16 -75.68
N GLU A 760 53.93 -15.80 -76.21
CA GLU A 760 52.55 -15.63 -75.73
C GLU A 760 52.35 -16.31 -74.38
N VAL A 761 52.98 -17.46 -74.15
CA VAL A 761 53.02 -18.12 -72.84
C VAL A 761 53.71 -17.21 -71.81
N LEU A 762 54.82 -16.56 -72.17
CA LEU A 762 55.53 -15.62 -71.30
C LEU A 762 54.70 -14.37 -70.96
N ALA A 763 53.97 -13.83 -71.95
CA ALA A 763 53.01 -12.74 -71.73
C ALA A 763 51.86 -13.16 -70.80
N LEU A 764 51.34 -14.38 -70.95
CA LEU A 764 50.34 -14.92 -70.02
C LEU A 764 50.92 -15.09 -68.60
N MET A 765 52.17 -15.54 -68.47
CA MET A 765 52.85 -15.62 -67.16
C MET A 765 52.94 -14.24 -66.49
N PHE A 766 53.24 -13.18 -67.25
CA PHE A 766 53.22 -11.81 -66.73
C PHE A 766 51.86 -11.42 -66.20
N ASP A 767 50.81 -11.60 -67.01
CA ASP A 767 49.42 -11.27 -66.62
C ASP A 767 49.00 -12.03 -65.35
N GLN A 768 49.30 -13.33 -65.28
CA GLN A 768 48.95 -14.15 -64.11
C GLN A 768 49.75 -13.77 -62.86
N LEU A 769 51.04 -13.42 -62.98
CA LEU A 769 51.82 -12.89 -61.85
C LEU A 769 51.25 -11.55 -61.36
N SER A 770 50.86 -10.66 -62.28
CA SER A 770 50.24 -9.38 -61.94
C SER A 770 48.89 -9.56 -61.23
N GLN A 771 48.04 -10.49 -61.70
CA GLN A 771 46.77 -10.84 -61.03
C GLN A 771 46.96 -11.41 -59.61
N LEU A 772 48.10 -12.06 -59.34
CA LEU A 772 48.48 -12.52 -58.01
C LEU A 772 49.10 -11.42 -57.14
N GLY A 773 49.21 -10.18 -57.62
CA GLY A 773 49.75 -9.05 -56.88
C GLY A 773 51.28 -8.94 -56.93
N VAL A 774 51.94 -9.65 -57.86
CA VAL A 774 53.38 -9.48 -58.10
C VAL A 774 53.59 -8.21 -58.93
N ASP A 775 54.29 -7.23 -58.35
CA ASP A 775 54.52 -5.93 -58.97
C ASP A 775 55.73 -5.98 -59.93
N ALA A 776 55.58 -6.66 -61.07
CA ALA A 776 56.60 -6.80 -62.09
C ALA A 776 56.50 -5.70 -63.17
N LEU A 777 57.64 -5.13 -63.54
CA LEU A 777 57.76 -4.22 -64.70
C LEU A 777 57.76 -5.00 -66.00
N TRP A 778 58.51 -6.10 -66.08
CA TRP A 778 58.43 -7.10 -67.15
C TRP A 778 58.90 -8.44 -66.60
N THR A 779 58.44 -9.51 -67.26
CA THR A 779 58.95 -10.87 -67.08
C THR A 779 59.95 -11.19 -68.17
N HIS A 780 60.90 -12.07 -67.86
CA HIS A 780 61.84 -12.57 -68.83
C HIS A 780 62.11 -14.06 -68.67
N LEU A 781 62.55 -14.66 -69.77
CA LEU A 781 63.08 -16.01 -69.82
C LEU A 781 64.54 -15.93 -70.21
N THR A 782 65.37 -16.60 -69.43
CA THR A 782 66.79 -16.79 -69.71
C THR A 782 67.00 -18.28 -69.93
N LEU A 783 67.53 -18.69 -71.08
CA LEU A 783 67.75 -20.09 -71.43
C LEU A 783 69.24 -20.33 -71.58
N ILE A 784 69.81 -21.22 -70.78
CA ILE A 784 71.27 -21.37 -70.67
C ILE A 784 71.75 -22.56 -71.51
N ASP A 785 72.75 -22.30 -72.36
CA ASP A 785 73.54 -23.30 -73.06
C ASP A 785 74.98 -23.26 -72.53
N LEU A 786 75.28 -24.18 -71.59
CA LEU A 786 76.58 -24.27 -70.95
C LEU A 786 77.69 -24.72 -71.91
N GLU A 787 77.37 -25.48 -72.97
CA GLU A 787 78.37 -25.96 -73.94
C GLU A 787 78.87 -24.82 -74.83
N LYS A 788 77.95 -23.92 -75.20
CA LYS A 788 78.27 -22.76 -76.06
C LYS A 788 78.65 -21.49 -75.29
N ASN A 789 78.64 -21.54 -73.96
CA ASN A 789 78.87 -20.38 -73.09
C ASN A 789 77.91 -19.20 -73.34
N ILE A 790 76.66 -19.47 -73.70
CA ILE A 790 75.66 -18.43 -74.00
C ILE A 790 74.37 -18.62 -73.20
N PHE A 791 73.61 -17.55 -73.06
CA PHE A 791 72.18 -17.63 -72.77
C PHE A 791 71.35 -16.89 -73.82
N THR A 792 70.16 -17.42 -74.08
CA THR A 792 69.13 -16.75 -74.88
C THR A 792 68.14 -16.07 -73.95
N TYR A 793 67.87 -14.81 -74.19
CA TYR A 793 67.00 -13.97 -73.38
C TYR A 793 65.77 -13.54 -74.18
N ARG A 794 64.59 -13.71 -73.57
CA ARG A 794 63.29 -13.24 -74.08
C ARG A 794 62.60 -12.45 -72.99
N MET A 795 61.83 -11.43 -73.35
CA MET A 795 61.09 -10.62 -72.38
C MET A 795 59.66 -10.35 -72.83
N THR A 796 58.84 -9.92 -71.88
CA THR A 796 57.63 -9.13 -72.17
C THR A 796 57.97 -7.65 -72.24
N SER A 797 57.09 -6.86 -72.83
CA SER A 797 57.15 -5.40 -72.73
C SER A 797 56.77 -4.94 -71.31
N ARG A 798 56.93 -3.64 -71.03
CA ARG A 798 56.56 -3.04 -69.72
C ARG A 798 55.08 -3.21 -69.36
N ASP A 799 54.23 -3.39 -70.37
CA ASP A 799 52.79 -3.63 -70.26
C ASP A 799 52.41 -5.12 -70.41
N GLY A 800 53.40 -6.02 -70.36
CA GLY A 800 53.16 -7.47 -70.39
C GLY A 800 52.85 -8.07 -71.75
N LYS A 801 53.00 -7.31 -72.84
CA LYS A 801 52.73 -7.81 -74.19
C LYS A 801 53.86 -8.71 -74.71
N PRO A 802 53.56 -9.65 -75.63
CA PRO A 802 54.57 -10.47 -76.29
C PRO A 802 55.60 -9.62 -77.05
N VAL A 803 56.88 -9.95 -76.92
CA VAL A 803 57.98 -9.38 -77.71
C VAL A 803 58.60 -10.49 -78.55
N HIS A 804 58.35 -10.49 -79.86
CA HIS A 804 58.86 -11.50 -80.79
C HIS A 804 60.31 -11.21 -81.21
N ALA A 805 61.19 -11.11 -80.22
CA ALA A 805 62.62 -10.96 -80.39
C ALA A 805 63.34 -11.72 -79.27
N GLU A 806 64.54 -12.19 -79.56
CA GLU A 806 65.43 -12.79 -78.58
C GLU A 806 66.83 -12.19 -78.68
N GLN A 807 67.52 -12.18 -77.55
CA GLN A 807 68.91 -11.72 -77.48
C GLN A 807 69.78 -12.90 -77.03
N VAL A 808 70.89 -13.13 -77.74
CA VAL A 808 71.92 -14.07 -77.30
C VAL A 808 73.05 -13.29 -76.65
N VAL A 809 73.44 -13.69 -75.44
CA VAL A 809 74.49 -13.04 -74.65
C VAL A 809 75.46 -14.10 -74.11
N GLN A 810 76.74 -13.76 -74.00
CA GLN A 810 77.75 -14.64 -73.38
C GLN A 810 77.53 -14.72 -71.86
N LEU A 811 77.68 -15.92 -71.28
CA LEU A 811 77.46 -16.14 -69.84
C LEU A 811 78.42 -15.32 -68.94
N ASP A 812 79.58 -14.95 -69.46
CA ASP A 812 80.63 -14.15 -68.81
C ASP A 812 80.63 -12.67 -69.25
N ALA A 813 79.57 -12.20 -69.93
CA ALA A 813 79.47 -10.82 -70.40
C ALA A 813 79.46 -9.76 -69.28
N MET A 814 79.00 -10.13 -68.07
CA MET A 814 78.99 -9.27 -66.88
C MET A 814 79.19 -10.08 -65.59
N ASP A 815 79.95 -9.52 -64.65
CA ASP A 815 80.21 -10.13 -63.33
C ASP A 815 78.91 -10.38 -62.53
N SER A 816 77.88 -9.56 -62.74
CA SER A 816 76.57 -9.70 -62.09
C SER A 816 75.85 -11.01 -62.44
N TRP A 817 76.17 -11.65 -63.57
CA TRP A 817 75.59 -12.94 -63.96
C TRP A 817 76.44 -14.14 -63.55
N SER A 818 77.71 -13.94 -63.17
CA SER A 818 78.58 -15.04 -62.70
C SER A 818 77.96 -15.80 -61.52
N HIS A 819 77.33 -15.07 -60.59
CA HIS A 819 76.60 -15.66 -59.46
C HIS A 819 75.35 -16.43 -59.88
N THR A 820 74.60 -15.91 -60.86
CA THR A 820 73.45 -16.60 -61.45
C THR A 820 73.90 -17.90 -62.10
N VAL A 821 74.95 -17.88 -62.93
CA VAL A 821 75.50 -19.07 -63.62
C VAL A 821 76.02 -20.12 -62.63
N GLU A 822 76.68 -19.72 -61.54
CA GLU A 822 77.08 -20.64 -60.45
C GLU A 822 75.86 -21.27 -59.78
N THR A 823 74.80 -20.50 -59.57
CA THR A 823 73.54 -20.99 -59.01
C THR A 823 72.78 -21.91 -59.99
N PHE A 824 72.91 -21.70 -61.30
CA PHE A 824 72.40 -22.65 -62.30
C PHE A 824 73.11 -24.01 -62.19
N LYS A 825 74.44 -23.97 -62.11
CA LYS A 825 75.31 -25.16 -62.07
C LYS A 825 75.06 -26.03 -60.83
N SER A 826 74.57 -25.46 -59.73
CA SER A 826 74.21 -26.22 -58.53
C SER A 826 72.90 -27.03 -58.67
N GLN A 827 72.17 -26.87 -59.80
CA GLN A 827 70.97 -27.64 -60.19
C GLN A 827 69.84 -27.71 -59.15
N ASN A 828 69.72 -26.73 -58.24
CA ASN A 828 68.59 -26.70 -57.31
C ASN A 828 67.40 -25.93 -57.94
N PRO A 829 66.34 -26.61 -58.43
CA PRO A 829 65.24 -26.01 -59.18
C PRO A 829 64.30 -25.17 -58.31
N GLU A 830 64.48 -25.16 -56.98
CA GLU A 830 63.69 -24.36 -56.05
C GLU A 830 64.40 -23.06 -55.63
N THR A 831 65.57 -22.77 -56.21
CA THR A 831 66.35 -21.59 -55.84
C THR A 831 65.84 -20.35 -56.56
N VAL A 832 65.48 -19.33 -55.78
CA VAL A 832 65.19 -17.99 -56.29
C VAL A 832 66.39 -17.09 -56.03
N THR A 833 66.95 -16.51 -57.08
CA THR A 833 68.10 -15.59 -57.01
C THR A 833 67.66 -14.15 -57.19
N GLN A 834 68.45 -13.21 -56.66
CA GLN A 834 68.17 -11.79 -56.78
C GLN A 834 69.42 -11.06 -57.27
N ILE A 835 69.24 -10.23 -58.28
CA ILE A 835 70.27 -9.36 -58.84
C ILE A 835 69.78 -7.92 -58.70
N HIS A 836 70.65 -7.03 -58.20
CA HIS A 836 70.37 -5.59 -58.22
C HIS A 836 71.32 -4.94 -59.22
N PHE A 837 70.78 -4.55 -60.37
CA PHE A 837 71.52 -3.75 -61.34
C PHE A 837 71.49 -2.29 -60.89
N LEU A 838 72.64 -1.79 -60.43
CA LEU A 838 72.80 -0.39 -60.04
C LEU A 838 72.70 0.55 -61.25
N PRO A 839 72.26 1.81 -61.08
CA PRO A 839 72.11 2.79 -62.16
C PRO A 839 73.34 2.92 -63.07
N GLU A 840 74.55 2.86 -62.49
CA GLU A 840 75.82 3.02 -63.21
C GLU A 840 76.11 1.87 -64.18
N VAL A 841 75.48 0.71 -63.93
CA VAL A 841 75.66 -0.52 -64.72
C VAL A 841 74.60 -0.63 -65.83
N LEU A 842 73.48 0.08 -65.71
CA LEU A 842 72.36 0.00 -66.66
C LEU A 842 72.74 0.33 -68.11
N PRO A 843 73.57 1.35 -68.43
CA PRO A 843 73.96 1.61 -69.82
C PRO A 843 74.63 0.39 -70.49
N ARG A 844 75.45 -0.36 -69.74
CA ARG A 844 76.09 -1.59 -70.22
C ARG A 844 75.08 -2.73 -70.41
N VAL A 845 74.08 -2.84 -69.52
CA VAL A 845 72.96 -3.79 -69.72
C VAL A 845 72.21 -3.45 -71.01
N TRP A 846 71.90 -2.17 -71.24
CA TRP A 846 71.22 -1.74 -72.46
C TRP A 846 72.02 -2.00 -73.74
N GLU A 847 73.35 -1.84 -73.69
CA GLU A 847 74.23 -2.17 -74.81
C GLU A 847 74.19 -3.67 -75.15
N LEU A 848 74.26 -4.55 -74.13
CA LEU A 848 74.25 -6.01 -74.32
C LEU A 848 72.92 -6.56 -74.83
N PHE A 849 71.82 -5.87 -74.53
CA PHE A 849 70.46 -6.23 -74.93
C PHE A 849 69.86 -5.28 -75.97
N ASP A 850 70.67 -4.48 -76.66
CA ASP A 850 70.16 -3.48 -77.61
C ASP A 850 69.24 -4.12 -78.66
N GLY A 851 69.57 -5.32 -79.15
CA GLY A 851 68.76 -6.04 -80.13
C GLY A 851 67.32 -6.24 -79.68
N ILE A 852 67.10 -6.64 -78.42
CA ILE A 852 65.76 -6.85 -77.87
C ILE A 852 65.12 -5.54 -77.38
N PHE A 853 65.87 -4.63 -76.76
CA PHE A 853 65.33 -3.34 -76.31
C PHE A 853 64.93 -2.41 -77.46
N SER A 854 65.70 -2.39 -78.55
CA SER A 854 65.37 -1.62 -79.76
C SER A 854 64.18 -2.20 -80.53
N SER A 855 63.89 -3.49 -80.36
CA SER A 855 62.72 -4.17 -80.96
C SER A 855 61.40 -3.89 -80.24
N LEU A 856 61.43 -3.26 -79.06
CA LEU A 856 60.22 -2.95 -78.29
C LEU A 856 59.31 -1.97 -79.05
N PRO A 857 57.98 -2.14 -78.96
CA PRO A 857 57.02 -1.18 -79.48
C PRO A 857 57.30 0.23 -78.95
N LYS A 858 57.02 1.26 -79.77
CA LYS A 858 57.33 2.66 -79.45
C LYS A 858 56.80 3.11 -78.08
N GLU A 859 55.64 2.61 -77.68
CA GLU A 859 54.95 2.96 -76.43
C GLU A 859 55.53 2.24 -75.19
N SER A 860 56.31 1.17 -75.40
CA SER A 860 56.91 0.36 -74.34
C SER A 860 58.44 0.45 -74.33
N LYS A 861 59.03 1.39 -75.09
CA LYS A 861 60.48 1.63 -75.10
C LYS A 861 60.97 2.05 -73.72
N MET A 862 62.11 1.49 -73.33
CA MET A 862 62.71 1.73 -72.03
C MET A 862 64.10 2.30 -72.20
N SER A 863 64.46 3.25 -71.35
CA SER A 863 65.79 3.85 -71.28
C SER A 863 66.41 3.62 -69.91
N PRO A 864 67.75 3.58 -69.77
CA PRO A 864 68.40 3.50 -68.46
C PRO A 864 67.91 4.58 -67.49
N GLU A 865 67.59 5.78 -68.00
CA GLU A 865 67.11 6.93 -67.23
C GLU A 865 65.73 6.70 -66.56
N ASP A 866 64.95 5.72 -67.04
CA ASP A 866 63.66 5.35 -66.43
C ASP A 866 63.79 4.68 -65.04
N PHE A 867 65.03 4.31 -64.67
CA PHE A 867 65.36 3.51 -63.49
C PHE A 867 66.42 4.18 -62.59
N PRO A 868 66.11 5.33 -61.97
CA PRO A 868 67.08 6.13 -61.20
C PRO A 868 67.65 5.41 -59.97
N ASN A 869 66.97 4.36 -59.47
CA ASN A 869 67.40 3.55 -58.33
C ASN A 869 67.93 2.16 -58.74
N GLY A 870 68.12 1.93 -60.05
CA GLY A 870 68.47 0.64 -60.58
C GLY A 870 67.26 -0.28 -60.79
N ILE A 871 67.54 -1.54 -61.11
CA ILE A 871 66.54 -2.59 -61.35
C ILE A 871 66.81 -3.77 -60.42
N HIS A 872 65.78 -4.19 -59.71
CA HIS A 872 65.81 -5.43 -58.93
C HIS A 872 65.24 -6.56 -59.78
N THR A 873 66.11 -7.47 -60.17
CA THR A 873 65.74 -8.68 -60.91
C THR A 873 65.65 -9.85 -59.94
N THR A 874 64.54 -10.57 -59.94
CA THR A 874 64.35 -11.81 -59.17
C THR A 874 64.13 -12.94 -60.15
N GLU A 875 64.90 -14.02 -60.04
CA GLU A 875 64.93 -15.11 -61.02
C GLU A 875 64.70 -16.46 -60.34
N ALA A 876 63.66 -17.18 -60.76
CA ALA A 876 63.40 -18.56 -60.35
C ALA A 876 64.12 -19.53 -61.28
N ASN A 877 64.97 -20.38 -60.69
CA ASN A 877 65.74 -21.39 -61.40
C ASN A 877 64.84 -22.52 -61.92
N CYS A 878 65.14 -23.04 -63.11
CA CYS A 878 64.54 -24.24 -63.66
C CYS A 878 65.59 -25.06 -64.41
N LYS A 879 65.22 -26.25 -64.91
CA LYS A 879 66.16 -27.16 -65.61
C LYS A 879 66.87 -26.54 -66.83
N PHE A 880 66.26 -25.53 -67.47
CA PHE A 880 66.73 -24.97 -68.75
C PHE A 880 67.24 -23.53 -68.65
N GLY A 881 67.08 -22.89 -67.49
CA GLY A 881 67.49 -21.52 -67.23
C GLY A 881 66.59 -20.87 -66.19
N TYR A 882 66.11 -19.65 -66.42
CA TYR A 882 65.35 -18.87 -65.45
C TYR A 882 64.06 -18.29 -66.02
N LEU A 883 63.03 -18.25 -65.16
CA LEU A 883 61.94 -17.30 -65.28
C LEU A 883 62.23 -16.15 -64.31
N GLY A 884 62.31 -14.93 -64.81
CA GLY A 884 62.56 -13.77 -63.98
C GLY A 884 61.52 -12.67 -64.08
N ILE A 885 61.51 -11.83 -63.05
CA ILE A 885 60.74 -10.58 -62.96
C ILE A 885 61.69 -9.44 -62.65
N ASN A 886 61.39 -8.26 -63.18
CA ASN A 886 62.15 -7.04 -62.94
C ASN A 886 61.26 -6.03 -62.21
N GLN A 887 61.76 -5.43 -61.13
CA GLN A 887 60.99 -4.59 -60.22
C GLN A 887 61.77 -3.33 -59.84
N ARG A 888 61.06 -2.28 -59.42
CA ARG A 888 61.67 -1.05 -58.87
C ARG A 888 62.15 -1.21 -57.41
N ARG A 889 61.74 -2.29 -56.76
CA ARG A 889 62.06 -2.63 -55.36
C ARG A 889 62.44 -4.10 -55.25
N LYS A 890 63.01 -4.48 -54.11
CA LYS A 890 63.24 -5.89 -53.79
C LYS A 890 61.91 -6.66 -53.72
N ALA A 891 61.90 -7.88 -54.28
CA ALA A 891 60.76 -8.80 -54.16
C ALA A 891 60.50 -9.19 -52.69
N THR A 892 59.24 -9.26 -52.30
CA THR A 892 58.80 -9.80 -51.01
C THR A 892 59.01 -11.32 -50.95
N ASP A 893 58.98 -11.91 -49.77
CA ASP A 893 59.13 -13.36 -49.64
C ASP A 893 57.94 -14.13 -50.25
N GLU A 894 56.75 -13.53 -50.27
CA GLU A 894 55.59 -14.10 -50.98
C GLU A 894 55.80 -14.05 -52.50
N GLU A 895 56.24 -12.91 -53.05
CA GLU A 895 56.51 -12.78 -54.49
C GLU A 895 57.58 -13.79 -54.95
N LYS A 896 58.64 -14.01 -54.15
CA LYS A 896 59.66 -15.04 -54.42
C LYS A 896 59.05 -16.44 -54.45
N LYS A 897 58.19 -16.78 -53.48
CA LYS A 897 57.52 -18.09 -53.43
C LYS A 897 56.63 -18.28 -54.66
N ILE A 898 55.83 -17.29 -55.03
CA ILE A 898 54.98 -17.33 -56.22
C ILE A 898 55.85 -17.52 -57.48
N LEU A 899 56.90 -16.72 -57.64
CA LEU A 899 57.81 -16.82 -58.78
C LEU A 899 58.50 -18.19 -58.86
N GLY A 900 58.95 -18.74 -57.73
CA GLY A 900 59.55 -20.08 -57.66
C GLY A 900 58.62 -21.17 -58.20
N ARG A 901 57.33 -21.09 -57.88
CA ARG A 901 56.32 -22.01 -58.43
C ARG A 901 56.11 -21.84 -59.92
N PHE A 902 56.05 -20.59 -60.40
CA PHE A 902 55.93 -20.30 -61.83
C PHE A 902 57.18 -20.76 -62.60
N GLY A 903 58.38 -20.62 -62.04
CA GLY A 903 59.63 -21.10 -62.62
C GLY A 903 59.69 -22.62 -62.73
N SER A 904 59.20 -23.33 -61.70
CA SER A 904 59.06 -24.79 -61.73
C SER A 904 58.10 -25.27 -62.81
N GLU A 905 56.94 -24.62 -62.96
CA GLU A 905 56.00 -24.93 -64.05
C GLU A 905 56.58 -24.56 -65.42
N PHE A 906 57.24 -23.40 -65.57
CA PHE A 906 57.95 -23.04 -66.79
C PHE A 906 58.95 -24.11 -67.22
N GLY A 907 59.76 -24.64 -66.29
CA GLY A 907 60.70 -25.72 -66.58
C GLY A 907 60.01 -26.95 -67.18
N ARG A 908 58.84 -27.35 -66.67
CA ARG A 908 58.06 -28.47 -67.23
C ARG A 908 57.54 -28.17 -68.63
N LEU A 909 57.05 -26.95 -68.85
CA LEU A 909 56.45 -26.53 -70.12
C LEU A 909 57.50 -26.30 -71.21
N TYR A 910 58.68 -25.80 -70.85
CA TYR A 910 59.77 -25.59 -71.80
C TYR A 910 60.30 -26.91 -72.39
N GLN A 911 60.23 -28.01 -71.65
CA GLN A 911 60.53 -29.33 -72.23
C GLN A 911 59.61 -29.66 -73.42
N ARG A 912 58.33 -29.26 -73.36
CA ARG A 912 57.40 -29.42 -74.49
C ARG A 912 57.73 -28.51 -75.66
N TYR A 913 58.19 -27.28 -75.41
CA TYR A 913 58.72 -26.40 -76.46
C TYR A 913 59.84 -27.11 -77.25
N LEU A 914 60.82 -27.68 -76.54
CA LEU A 914 61.93 -28.40 -77.16
C LEU A 914 61.46 -29.62 -77.98
N ASP A 915 60.42 -30.31 -77.51
CA ASP A 915 59.85 -31.45 -78.23
C ASP A 915 59.17 -31.02 -79.54
N ILE A 916 58.43 -29.89 -79.54
CA ILE A 916 57.82 -29.30 -80.74
C ILE A 916 58.90 -28.82 -81.72
N GLU A 917 59.92 -28.12 -81.23
CA GLU A 917 61.04 -27.64 -82.05
C GLU A 917 61.78 -28.81 -82.72
N LYS A 918 62.04 -29.88 -81.97
CA LYS A 918 62.64 -31.10 -82.50
C LYS A 918 61.75 -31.77 -83.55
N ALA A 919 60.44 -31.87 -83.31
CA ALA A 919 59.50 -32.45 -84.27
C ALA A 919 59.41 -31.62 -85.56
N GLN A 920 59.36 -30.29 -85.46
CA GLN A 920 59.37 -29.39 -86.63
C GLN A 920 60.68 -29.52 -87.42
N LYS A 921 61.83 -29.60 -86.75
CA LYS A 921 63.13 -29.79 -87.41
C LYS A 921 63.20 -31.13 -88.15
N GLN A 922 62.75 -32.21 -87.52
CA GLN A 922 62.65 -33.53 -88.15
C GLN A 922 61.67 -33.54 -89.34
N ALA A 923 60.57 -32.79 -89.28
CA ALA A 923 59.61 -32.65 -90.38
C ALA A 923 60.11 -31.74 -91.52
N ARG A 924 61.07 -30.84 -91.27
CA ARG A 924 61.74 -30.03 -92.31
C ARG A 924 62.91 -30.76 -92.98
N GLU A 925 63.51 -31.72 -92.29
CA GLU A 925 64.63 -32.54 -92.78
C GLU A 925 64.15 -33.81 -93.53
N ALA A 926 62.90 -34.25 -93.30
CA ALA A 926 62.21 -35.31 -94.03
C ALA A 926 61.46 -34.77 -95.25
#